data_AF-A0A067D5R2-F1
#
_entry.id   AF-A0A067D5R2-F1
#
_cell.length_a   1.000
_cell.length_b   1.000
_cell.length_c   1.000
_cell.angle_alpha   90.00
_cell.angle_beta   90.00
_cell.angle_gamma   90.00
#
_symmetry.space_group_name_H-M   'P 1'
#
loop_
_entity.id
_entity.type
_entity.pdbx_description
1 polymer ?
#
loop_
_entity_poly.entity_id
_entity_poly.type
_entity_poly.pdbx_seq_one_letter_code
_entity_poly.pdbx_strand_id
1 'polypeptide(L)'
;MKAQLIGIALAAASAQAATCSTVLSNTDYVGNDISTTTQTNHAACCDDCNKTLGCSHYVWNSYTSTCILKGGVPGAPVKVDGAFAATLQAGPSDAQCSAVKKDTDYFGNDLATTSRTNHDACCADCAKAKGCTHYVWNSMTNTCILKGGTPNEGGAPVPGAYAAKLANATPVPTTPFVPVPGGDQCALVERDTDYMGNDLTSTSRTKFTDCCADCAKTKDCTHYVWNSFTNTCILKGGKGEPSSFVGAYAAKLTVKPSPSPSPSPSPSQSPSPSPSPSPSPSATCGDRVRRSWRMHSQPEKDLYLKAITMATNNGNHQMFVRMHKNGMTFGEAHGSTCAFLFWHRRFLLGYEEMLRSLSPEFKCLTLPYIDYVQDSVSFRNKKCNSVLSCSNAANDIYYLKTKNPIQRGNWNTVKYDDRFGMEAIKRLIMPAGKYPDLTTISAAIETNVHNIFHAILGGDMMYANSNNDPIFYFHHAMIDLLHTIYRECRLKDVPASDKRNFVQCNVKYNGGMHMVQGNSKPHMLQEGKTMDVDADSATARWFKDIPNTYLELTDASKLGKFSYRYELNGFLVDMNNQCDRVSTTKQDLRESGQIMTRDSAEPDNDKEREWRAAVYAQGKRDNLDDPTIEDEMEKIMVMMYENCFPGGTVEDFTPEFKATWGITEPKRSWTLLQGIKNGTNPIKISKWTEIDTTYYGCAGDKKTY
;
A
#
# COMPACT_ATOMS: atom_id res chain seq x y z
N MET A 1 55.45 -69.97 16.74
CA MET A 1 55.13 -69.96 15.30
C MET A 1 53.83 -69.18 15.15
N LYS A 2 53.86 -67.91 14.72
CA LYS A 2 53.73 -67.44 13.32
C LYS A 2 52.49 -68.01 12.60
N ALA A 3 51.57 -67.09 12.28
CA ALA A 3 50.79 -66.97 11.03
C ALA A 3 49.80 -68.12 10.69
N GLN A 4 48.66 -67.98 10.02
CA GLN A 4 47.80 -66.91 9.47
C GLN A 4 46.70 -67.69 8.66
N LEU A 5 45.65 -67.00 8.20
CA LEU A 5 44.73 -67.40 7.09
C LEU A 5 43.59 -68.39 7.45
N ILE A 6 42.31 -68.23 7.08
CA ILE A 6 41.55 -67.28 6.27
C ILE A 6 40.09 -67.39 6.76
N GLY A 7 39.46 -66.26 7.12
CA GLY A 7 38.01 -66.14 7.22
C GLY A 7 37.54 -65.23 6.09
N ILE A 8 36.93 -65.80 5.05
CA ILE A 8 36.32 -65.04 3.94
C ILE A 8 35.03 -64.42 4.48
N ALA A 9 35.08 -63.14 4.83
CA ALA A 9 33.89 -62.33 5.03
C ALA A 9 33.42 -61.84 3.65
N LEU A 10 32.21 -62.21 3.25
CA LEU A 10 31.50 -61.60 2.13
C LEU A 10 31.26 -60.13 2.46
N ALA A 11 32.10 -59.25 1.90
CA ALA A 11 31.81 -57.83 1.81
C ALA A 11 30.73 -57.63 0.73
N ALA A 12 29.46 -57.62 1.13
CA ALA A 12 28.44 -56.94 0.36
C ALA A 12 28.64 -55.43 0.55
N ALA A 13 29.50 -54.86 -0.29
CA ALA A 13 29.59 -53.42 -0.46
C ALA A 13 28.29 -52.94 -1.14
N SER A 14 27.25 -52.64 -0.36
CA SER A 14 26.21 -51.71 -0.80
C SER A 14 26.74 -50.30 -0.55
N ALA A 15 27.48 -49.77 -1.52
CA ALA A 15 27.74 -48.34 -1.61
C ALA A 15 26.40 -47.63 -1.90
N GLN A 16 25.64 -47.32 -0.85
CA GLN A 16 24.58 -46.32 -0.95
C GLN A 16 25.28 -44.96 -1.11
N ALA A 17 25.12 -44.33 -2.27
CA ALA A 17 25.63 -42.98 -2.52
C ALA A 17 25.11 -42.03 -1.43
N ALA A 18 25.99 -41.18 -0.90
CA ALA A 18 25.63 -40.22 0.16
C ALA A 18 24.49 -39.29 -0.32
N THR A 19 23.35 -39.33 0.36
CA THR A 19 22.14 -38.56 0.04
C THR A 19 22.26 -37.07 0.32
N CYS A 20 23.25 -36.64 1.09
CA CYS A 20 23.53 -35.23 1.37
C CYS A 20 24.94 -34.82 0.95
N SER A 21 25.12 -33.53 0.64
CA SER A 21 26.37 -32.91 0.28
C SER A 21 27.39 -32.98 1.41
N THR A 22 28.63 -32.58 1.11
CA THR A 22 29.64 -32.33 2.14
C THR A 22 29.08 -31.36 3.19
N VAL A 23 29.28 -31.71 4.45
CA VAL A 23 28.79 -30.93 5.59
C VAL A 23 29.68 -29.71 5.79
N LEU A 24 29.05 -28.54 5.95
CA LEU A 24 29.69 -27.28 6.30
C LEU A 24 29.65 -27.12 7.82
N SER A 25 30.82 -27.01 8.45
CA SER A 25 30.92 -26.76 9.89
C SER A 25 30.77 -25.27 10.23
N ASN A 26 30.32 -25.00 11.44
CA ASN A 26 29.99 -23.68 11.97
C ASN A 26 29.13 -22.83 11.02
N THR A 27 28.16 -23.46 10.35
CA THR A 27 27.38 -22.84 9.28
C THR A 27 25.89 -23.02 9.53
N ASP A 28 25.14 -21.92 9.41
CA ASP A 28 23.69 -21.88 9.41
C ASP A 28 23.17 -21.27 8.10
N TYR A 29 22.03 -21.78 7.64
CA TYR A 29 21.26 -21.21 6.53
C TYR A 29 20.03 -20.55 7.12
N VAL A 30 20.00 -19.21 7.14
CA VAL A 30 18.91 -18.48 7.80
C VAL A 30 17.60 -18.64 7.02
N GLY A 31 16.55 -19.07 7.71
CA GLY A 31 15.18 -19.20 7.18
C GLY A 31 14.89 -20.53 6.49
N ASN A 32 13.74 -20.58 5.81
CA ASN A 32 13.22 -21.77 5.11
C ASN A 32 12.96 -23.00 6.00
N ASP A 33 12.76 -22.81 7.30
CA ASP A 33 12.48 -23.87 8.26
C ASP A 33 11.11 -24.51 8.00
N ILE A 34 11.08 -25.82 7.79
CA ILE A 34 9.84 -26.58 7.55
C ILE A 34 9.45 -27.46 8.74
N SER A 35 10.42 -27.92 9.52
CA SER A 35 10.20 -28.76 10.69
C SER A 35 11.48 -28.82 11.53
N THR A 36 11.34 -29.24 12.78
CA THR A 36 12.46 -29.43 13.69
C THR A 36 12.37 -30.81 14.32
N THR A 37 13.49 -31.53 14.34
CA THR A 37 13.64 -32.81 15.04
C THR A 37 14.83 -32.73 16.01
N THR A 38 15.02 -33.77 16.83
CA THR A 38 16.18 -33.89 17.71
C THR A 38 16.98 -35.11 17.30
N GLN A 39 18.27 -34.93 17.02
CA GLN A 39 19.14 -35.99 16.51
C GLN A 39 20.51 -35.94 17.17
N THR A 40 21.15 -37.10 17.29
CA THR A 40 22.44 -37.24 18.00
C THR A 40 23.64 -36.74 17.19
N ASN A 41 23.49 -36.59 15.87
CA ASN A 41 24.53 -36.08 14.99
C ASN A 41 23.95 -35.54 13.68
N HIS A 42 24.74 -34.78 12.93
CA HIS A 42 24.34 -34.20 11.64
C HIS A 42 24.03 -35.25 10.56
N ALA A 43 24.61 -36.45 10.61
CA ALA A 43 24.30 -37.50 9.63
C ALA A 43 22.86 -38.03 9.82
N ALA A 44 22.41 -38.23 11.06
CA ALA A 44 21.02 -38.58 11.36
C ALA A 44 20.04 -37.44 10.96
N CYS A 45 20.48 -36.18 11.02
CA CYS A 45 19.70 -35.03 10.55
C CYS A 45 19.52 -35.03 9.01
N CYS A 46 20.50 -35.54 8.25
CA CYS A 46 20.35 -35.79 6.82
C CYS A 46 19.24 -36.83 6.53
N ASP A 47 19.17 -37.91 7.31
CA ASP A 47 18.15 -38.94 7.13
C ASP A 47 16.74 -38.42 7.41
N ASP A 48 16.59 -37.58 8.43
CA ASP A 48 15.33 -36.90 8.73
C ASP A 48 14.90 -35.98 7.59
N CYS A 49 15.85 -35.22 7.04
CA CYS A 49 15.59 -34.39 5.88
C CYS A 49 15.18 -35.24 4.67
N ASN A 50 15.88 -36.33 4.39
CA ASN A 50 15.58 -37.23 3.28
C ASN A 50 14.18 -37.89 3.39
N LYS A 51 13.68 -38.11 4.62
CA LYS A 51 12.35 -38.68 4.88
C LYS A 51 11.24 -37.62 4.94
N THR A 52 11.60 -36.34 5.03
CA THR A 52 10.64 -35.25 5.20
C THR A 52 10.28 -34.67 3.84
N LEU A 53 9.02 -34.85 3.45
CA LEU A 53 8.49 -34.33 2.19
C LEU A 53 8.72 -32.81 2.10
N GLY A 54 9.45 -32.36 1.08
CA GLY A 54 9.79 -30.96 0.86
C GLY A 54 11.07 -30.47 1.54
N CYS A 55 11.80 -31.32 2.26
CA CYS A 55 13.14 -30.98 2.75
C CYS A 55 14.16 -31.00 1.61
N SER A 56 15.07 -30.03 1.64
CA SER A 56 16.10 -29.81 0.62
C SER A 56 17.48 -29.63 1.24
N HIS A 57 17.53 -29.18 2.49
CA HIS A 57 18.74 -29.00 3.28
C HIS A 57 18.40 -29.00 4.76
N TYR A 58 19.40 -29.11 5.62
CA TYR A 58 19.22 -29.07 7.06
C TYR A 58 20.33 -28.27 7.73
N VAL A 59 20.06 -27.85 8.97
CA VAL A 59 21.07 -27.32 9.90
C VAL A 59 20.93 -28.06 11.23
N TRP A 60 22.00 -28.72 11.66
CA TRP A 60 22.07 -29.42 12.94
C TRP A 60 22.95 -28.65 13.92
N ASN A 61 22.46 -28.42 15.14
CA ASN A 61 23.19 -27.71 16.20
C ASN A 61 23.73 -28.70 17.23
N SER A 62 25.05 -28.74 17.39
CA SER A 62 25.74 -29.69 18.28
C SER A 62 25.57 -29.42 19.77
N TYR A 63 25.24 -28.19 20.17
CA TYR A 63 25.02 -27.83 21.57
C TYR A 63 23.62 -28.21 22.05
N THR A 64 22.65 -28.22 21.15
CA THR A 64 21.23 -28.45 21.48
C THR A 64 20.69 -29.77 20.92
N SER A 65 21.48 -30.49 20.11
CA SER A 65 21.06 -31.67 19.34
C SER A 65 19.87 -31.41 18.41
N THR A 66 19.61 -30.14 18.08
CA THR A 66 18.44 -29.73 17.28
C THR A 66 18.76 -29.83 15.80
N CYS A 67 17.91 -30.53 15.06
CA CYS A 67 17.96 -30.67 13.61
C CYS A 67 16.84 -29.83 12.99
N ILE A 68 17.21 -28.75 12.33
CA ILE A 68 16.24 -27.87 11.67
C ILE A 68 16.21 -28.25 10.19
N LEU A 69 15.09 -28.87 9.79
CA LEU A 69 14.82 -29.30 8.43
C LEU A 69 14.34 -28.10 7.63
N LYS A 70 14.90 -27.91 6.43
CA LYS A 70 14.66 -26.72 5.62
C LYS A 70 14.28 -27.06 4.18
N GLY A 71 13.31 -26.35 3.64
CA GLY A 71 12.80 -26.52 2.27
C GLY A 71 13.40 -25.53 1.26
N GLY A 72 13.21 -25.80 -0.03
CA GLY A 72 13.61 -24.87 -1.10
C GLY A 72 15.12 -24.76 -1.35
N VAL A 73 15.64 -23.54 -1.49
CA VAL A 73 17.06 -23.27 -1.77
C VAL A 73 17.71 -22.70 -0.51
N PRO A 74 18.91 -23.18 -0.09
CA PRO A 74 19.61 -22.62 1.07
C PRO A 74 19.83 -21.11 0.96
N GLY A 75 19.62 -20.39 2.06
CA GLY A 75 19.97 -18.98 2.19
C GLY A 75 21.47 -18.73 2.11
N ALA A 76 21.90 -17.47 2.24
CA ALA A 76 23.33 -17.18 2.37
C ALA A 76 23.88 -17.82 3.66
N PRO A 77 25.03 -18.52 3.62
CA PRO A 77 25.58 -19.16 4.81
C PRO A 77 26.06 -18.11 5.82
N VAL A 78 25.62 -18.24 7.07
CA VAL A 78 26.06 -17.42 8.20
C VAL A 78 26.90 -18.29 9.12
N LYS A 79 27.98 -17.71 9.66
CA LYS A 79 28.83 -18.42 10.62
C LYS A 79 28.11 -18.52 11.97
N VAL A 80 27.87 -19.74 12.43
CA VAL A 80 27.29 -20.04 13.75
C VAL A 80 28.08 -21.19 14.37
N ASP A 81 28.82 -20.91 15.44
CA ASP A 81 29.66 -21.93 16.09
C ASP A 81 28.79 -23.10 16.59
N GLY A 82 29.21 -24.34 16.31
CA GLY A 82 28.47 -25.56 16.65
C GLY A 82 27.35 -25.95 15.68
N ALA A 83 27.07 -25.17 14.64
CA ALA A 83 26.10 -25.53 13.59
C ALA A 83 26.75 -26.33 12.44
N PHE A 84 26.04 -27.31 11.91
CA PHE A 84 26.46 -28.15 10.78
C PHE A 84 25.36 -28.17 9.72
N ALA A 85 25.66 -27.70 8.52
CA ALA A 85 24.68 -27.60 7.44
C ALA A 85 25.06 -28.47 6.24
N ALA A 86 24.07 -29.08 5.60
CA ALA A 86 24.25 -29.77 4.31
C ALA A 86 22.96 -29.73 3.48
N THR A 87 23.12 -29.85 2.16
CA THR A 87 22.02 -29.94 1.21
C THR A 87 21.80 -31.38 0.78
N LEU A 88 20.56 -31.81 0.56
CA LEU A 88 20.30 -33.10 -0.09
C LEU A 88 20.86 -33.06 -1.52
N GLN A 89 21.68 -34.04 -1.88
CA GLN A 89 22.08 -34.25 -3.28
C GLN A 89 20.87 -34.86 -3.99
N ALA A 90 20.36 -34.17 -5.01
CA ALA A 90 19.21 -34.63 -5.77
C ALA A 90 19.43 -36.09 -6.23
N GLY A 91 18.56 -36.99 -5.79
CA GLY A 91 18.37 -38.26 -6.49
C GLY A 91 17.90 -37.98 -7.93
N PRO A 92 18.05 -38.95 -8.85
CA PRO A 92 17.62 -38.76 -10.24
C PRO A 92 16.16 -38.28 -10.26
N SER A 93 15.96 -37.11 -10.89
CA SER A 93 14.65 -36.54 -11.15
C SER A 93 13.74 -37.59 -11.79
N ASP A 94 12.57 -37.84 -11.22
CA ASP A 94 11.49 -38.40 -12.04
C ASP A 94 11.18 -37.37 -13.13
N ALA A 95 11.47 -37.76 -14.37
CA ALA A 95 11.64 -36.94 -15.56
C ALA A 95 10.34 -36.31 -16.12
N GLN A 96 9.51 -35.70 -15.25
CA GLN A 96 8.19 -35.21 -15.61
C GLN A 96 8.19 -33.76 -16.10
N CYS A 97 9.03 -32.91 -15.50
CA CYS A 97 9.20 -31.50 -15.91
C CYS A 97 10.66 -31.18 -16.22
N SER A 98 10.86 -30.18 -17.09
CA SER A 98 12.18 -29.63 -17.41
C SER A 98 12.82 -28.97 -16.19
N ALA A 99 14.11 -28.65 -16.29
CA ALA A 99 14.78 -27.80 -15.32
C ALA A 99 13.99 -26.51 -15.07
N VAL A 100 13.89 -26.12 -13.81
CA VAL A 100 13.13 -24.95 -13.36
C VAL A 100 13.93 -23.69 -13.65
N LYS A 101 13.28 -22.70 -14.30
CA LYS A 101 13.81 -21.35 -14.42
C LYS A 101 13.38 -20.54 -13.20
N LYS A 102 14.37 -20.14 -12.38
CA LYS A 102 14.17 -19.33 -11.18
C LYS A 102 13.88 -17.87 -11.56
N ASP A 103 13.13 -17.21 -10.69
CA ASP A 103 12.71 -15.81 -10.78
C ASP A 103 12.09 -15.49 -12.14
N THR A 104 11.36 -16.45 -12.72
CA THR A 104 10.86 -16.38 -14.09
C THR A 104 9.36 -16.67 -14.08
N ASP A 105 8.58 -15.78 -14.70
CA ASP A 105 7.16 -16.00 -14.97
C ASP A 105 6.91 -16.12 -16.48
N TYR A 106 6.34 -17.25 -16.90
CA TYR A 106 5.83 -17.45 -18.26
C TYR A 106 4.46 -16.80 -18.39
N PHE A 107 4.41 -15.48 -18.61
CA PHE A 107 3.14 -14.74 -18.68
C PHE A 107 2.15 -15.29 -19.71
N GLY A 108 0.87 -15.30 -19.32
CA GLY A 108 -0.25 -15.72 -20.14
C GLY A 108 -0.44 -17.24 -20.18
N ASN A 109 -1.36 -17.68 -21.05
CA ASN A 109 -1.73 -19.09 -21.25
C ASN A 109 -2.29 -19.83 -20.00
N ASP A 110 -2.82 -19.12 -19.02
CA ASP A 110 -3.33 -19.71 -17.79
C ASP A 110 -4.56 -20.59 -18.05
N LEU A 111 -4.52 -21.82 -17.53
CA LEU A 111 -5.60 -22.81 -17.58
C LEU A 111 -6.33 -22.90 -16.25
N ALA A 112 -5.56 -22.90 -15.16
CA ALA A 112 -6.08 -23.05 -13.81
C ALA A 112 -5.01 -22.59 -12.82
N THR A 113 -5.46 -22.31 -11.60
CA THR A 113 -4.59 -21.98 -10.47
C THR A 113 -4.89 -22.94 -9.32
N THR A 114 -3.84 -23.48 -8.72
CA THR A 114 -3.89 -24.28 -7.49
C THR A 114 -2.98 -23.64 -6.44
N SER A 115 -3.10 -24.05 -5.18
CA SER A 115 -2.13 -23.68 -4.15
C SER A 115 -1.26 -24.87 -3.82
N ARG A 116 0.06 -24.68 -3.89
CA ARG A 116 1.08 -25.71 -3.68
C ARG A 116 2.25 -25.13 -2.93
N THR A 117 2.84 -25.95 -2.06
CA THR A 117 3.94 -25.55 -1.18
C THR A 117 5.30 -25.56 -1.85
N ASN A 118 5.42 -26.11 -3.07
CA ASN A 118 6.64 -26.09 -3.88
C ASN A 118 6.36 -26.27 -5.38
N HIS A 119 7.36 -26.00 -6.21
CA HIS A 119 7.27 -26.10 -7.67
C HIS A 119 7.10 -27.54 -8.17
N ASP A 120 7.60 -28.56 -7.46
CA ASP A 120 7.45 -29.97 -7.87
C ASP A 120 6.00 -30.45 -7.72
N ALA A 121 5.34 -30.02 -6.65
CA ALA A 121 3.90 -30.24 -6.48
C ALA A 121 3.08 -29.45 -7.53
N CYS A 122 3.60 -28.32 -8.02
CA CYS A 122 3.01 -27.59 -9.14
C CYS A 122 3.23 -28.30 -10.49
N CYS A 123 4.40 -28.91 -10.71
CA CYS A 123 4.66 -29.80 -11.83
C CYS A 123 3.69 -30.98 -11.86
N ALA A 124 3.47 -31.63 -10.71
CA ALA A 124 2.55 -32.75 -10.59
C ALA A 124 1.09 -32.37 -10.89
N ASP A 125 0.66 -31.16 -10.50
CA ASP A 125 -0.65 -30.62 -10.86
C ASP A 125 -0.76 -30.38 -12.36
N CYS A 126 0.26 -29.76 -12.97
CA CYS A 126 0.28 -29.52 -14.41
C CYS A 126 0.21 -30.84 -15.18
N ALA A 127 0.97 -31.86 -14.77
CA ALA A 127 0.95 -33.16 -15.43
C ALA A 127 -0.42 -33.87 -15.41
N LYS A 128 -1.26 -33.56 -14.42
CA LYS A 128 -2.63 -34.10 -14.31
C LYS A 128 -3.65 -33.24 -15.05
N ALA A 129 -3.37 -31.96 -15.26
CA ALA A 129 -4.30 -31.02 -15.88
C ALA A 129 -4.34 -31.19 -17.41
N LYS A 130 -5.52 -31.52 -17.94
CA LYS A 130 -5.74 -31.68 -19.38
C LYS A 130 -5.39 -30.38 -20.12
N GLY A 131 -4.44 -30.47 -21.06
CA GLY A 131 -3.99 -29.32 -21.86
C GLY A 131 -2.88 -28.47 -21.23
N CYS A 132 -2.43 -28.81 -20.02
CA CYS A 132 -1.27 -28.15 -19.40
C CYS A 132 0.02 -28.59 -20.11
N THR A 133 0.90 -27.62 -20.33
CA THR A 133 2.18 -27.78 -21.04
C THR A 133 3.33 -27.22 -20.22
N HIS A 134 3.05 -26.25 -19.34
CA HIS A 134 4.01 -25.63 -18.44
C HIS A 134 3.30 -25.06 -17.22
N TYR A 135 4.08 -24.68 -16.20
CA TYR A 135 3.54 -24.03 -15.01
C TYR A 135 4.44 -22.90 -14.55
N VAL A 136 3.88 -22.05 -13.69
CA VAL A 136 4.62 -21.07 -12.88
C VAL A 136 4.18 -21.20 -11.43
N TRP A 137 5.13 -21.47 -10.54
CA TRP A 137 4.90 -21.53 -9.10
C TRP A 137 5.54 -20.34 -8.42
N ASN A 138 4.79 -19.64 -7.57
CA ASN A 138 5.27 -18.49 -6.83
C ASN A 138 5.53 -18.88 -5.36
N SER A 139 6.80 -18.86 -4.96
CA SER A 139 7.26 -19.25 -3.63
C SER A 139 6.83 -18.31 -2.51
N MET A 140 6.52 -17.05 -2.83
CA MET A 140 6.09 -16.06 -1.84
C MET A 140 4.61 -16.20 -1.49
N THR A 141 3.81 -16.77 -2.39
CA THR A 141 2.35 -16.88 -2.24
C THR A 141 1.84 -18.33 -2.21
N ASN A 142 2.72 -19.32 -2.43
CA ASN A 142 2.35 -20.72 -2.66
C ASN A 142 1.34 -20.91 -3.80
N THR A 143 1.34 -20.01 -4.79
CA THR A 143 0.41 -20.06 -5.92
C THR A 143 1.03 -20.85 -7.07
N CYS A 144 0.34 -21.88 -7.54
CA CYS A 144 0.72 -22.67 -8.71
C CYS A 144 -0.22 -22.35 -9.86
N ILE A 145 0.31 -21.86 -10.97
CA ILE A 145 -0.46 -21.49 -12.14
C ILE A 145 -0.15 -22.47 -13.27
N LEU A 146 -1.17 -23.24 -13.66
CA LEU A 146 -1.12 -24.25 -14.71
C LEU A 146 -1.36 -23.58 -16.04
N LYS A 147 -0.50 -23.81 -17.02
CA LYS A 147 -0.51 -23.08 -18.29
C LYS A 147 -0.45 -24.00 -19.51
N GLY A 148 -1.16 -23.63 -20.58
CA GLY A 148 -1.30 -24.39 -21.82
C GLY A 148 -0.52 -23.82 -22.99
N GLY A 149 -0.55 -24.49 -24.16
CA GLY A 149 0.05 -23.95 -25.39
C GLY A 149 1.58 -23.82 -25.36
N THR A 150 2.12 -22.81 -26.06
CA THR A 150 3.57 -22.58 -26.13
C THR A 150 4.00 -21.63 -25.00
N PRO A 151 4.94 -22.02 -24.12
CA PRO A 151 5.46 -21.15 -23.08
C PRO A 151 6.10 -19.90 -23.66
N ASN A 152 5.80 -18.72 -23.09
CA ASN A 152 6.53 -17.51 -23.40
C ASN A 152 7.92 -17.56 -22.74
N GLU A 153 8.89 -18.15 -23.44
CA GLU A 153 10.23 -18.37 -22.89
C GLU A 153 11.04 -17.09 -22.67
N GLY A 154 10.59 -15.95 -23.22
CA GLY A 154 11.13 -14.62 -22.93
C GLY A 154 10.59 -13.98 -21.64
N GLY A 155 9.98 -14.79 -20.76
CA GLY A 155 9.28 -14.39 -19.53
C GLY A 155 9.94 -13.27 -18.71
N ALA A 156 9.15 -12.53 -17.93
CA ALA A 156 9.68 -11.43 -17.14
C ALA A 156 10.34 -11.94 -15.84
N PRO A 157 11.39 -11.25 -15.36
CA PRO A 157 12.01 -11.57 -14.09
C PRO A 157 11.06 -11.22 -12.94
N VAL A 158 10.54 -12.24 -12.27
CA VAL A 158 9.65 -12.12 -11.10
C VAL A 158 10.33 -12.85 -9.94
N PRO A 159 10.97 -12.12 -9.01
CA PRO A 159 11.59 -12.73 -7.83
C PRO A 159 10.61 -13.67 -7.11
N GLY A 160 11.03 -14.91 -6.84
CA GLY A 160 10.20 -15.93 -6.22
C GLY A 160 9.27 -16.71 -7.17
N ALA A 161 9.25 -16.43 -8.48
CA ALA A 161 8.55 -17.24 -9.47
C ALA A 161 9.45 -18.35 -10.04
N TYR A 162 8.89 -19.55 -10.23
CA TYR A 162 9.59 -20.74 -10.68
C TYR A 162 8.81 -21.36 -11.82
N ALA A 163 9.38 -21.35 -13.02
CA ALA A 163 8.71 -21.81 -14.23
C ALA A 163 9.37 -23.04 -14.83
N ALA A 164 8.56 -24.04 -15.22
CA ALA A 164 9.06 -25.22 -15.94
C ALA A 164 8.03 -25.79 -16.92
N LYS A 165 8.54 -26.56 -17.90
CA LYS A 165 7.76 -27.20 -18.96
C LYS A 165 7.57 -28.67 -18.66
N LEU A 166 6.47 -29.28 -19.08
CA LEU A 166 6.31 -30.74 -19.02
C LEU A 166 7.15 -31.39 -20.12
N ALA A 167 7.92 -32.44 -19.77
CA ALA A 167 8.90 -33.06 -20.67
C ALA A 167 8.27 -33.70 -21.93
N ASN A 168 7.02 -34.19 -21.84
CA ASN A 168 6.29 -34.84 -22.94
C ASN A 168 5.07 -34.05 -23.42
N ALA A 169 4.98 -32.76 -23.13
CA ALA A 169 3.89 -31.94 -23.64
C ALA A 169 4.01 -31.76 -25.15
N THR A 170 3.08 -32.33 -25.92
CA THR A 170 2.90 -31.99 -27.33
C THR A 170 2.26 -30.61 -27.40
N PRO A 171 2.88 -29.60 -28.07
CA PRO A 171 2.23 -28.32 -28.30
C PRO A 171 0.99 -28.57 -29.15
N VAL A 172 -0.19 -28.59 -28.52
CA VAL A 172 -1.44 -28.60 -29.26
C VAL A 172 -1.58 -27.20 -29.88
N PRO A 173 -1.81 -27.08 -31.20
CA PRO A 173 -2.10 -25.80 -31.82
C PRO A 173 -3.26 -25.15 -31.06
N THR A 174 -2.98 -24.05 -30.37
CA THR A 174 -4.00 -23.32 -29.65
C THR A 174 -4.95 -22.70 -30.66
N THR A 175 -6.15 -23.25 -30.76
CA THR A 175 -7.25 -22.48 -31.32
C THR A 175 -7.40 -21.21 -30.46
N PRO A 176 -7.71 -20.04 -31.06
CA PRO A 176 -7.94 -18.79 -30.31
C PRO A 176 -9.12 -18.87 -29.33
N PHE A 177 -9.82 -20.01 -29.31
CA PHE A 177 -11.04 -20.25 -28.56
C PHE A 177 -10.82 -21.29 -27.47
N VAL A 178 -11.26 -20.98 -26.25
CA VAL A 178 -11.31 -21.93 -25.11
C VAL A 178 -12.75 -22.48 -24.98
N PRO A 179 -12.96 -23.81 -25.01
CA PRO A 179 -14.24 -24.41 -24.65
C PRO A 179 -14.51 -24.22 -23.14
N VAL A 180 -15.67 -23.66 -22.78
CA VAL A 180 -16.09 -23.50 -21.38
C VAL A 180 -16.90 -24.74 -20.95
N PRO A 181 -16.51 -25.48 -19.90
CA PRO A 181 -17.35 -26.51 -19.33
C PRO A 181 -18.53 -25.89 -18.57
N GLY A 182 -19.76 -26.08 -19.04
CA GLY A 182 -20.98 -25.90 -18.23
C GLY A 182 -21.65 -24.51 -18.21
N GLY A 183 -21.65 -23.75 -19.32
CA GLY A 183 -22.34 -22.46 -19.37
C GLY A 183 -23.11 -22.21 -20.67
N ASP A 184 -24.40 -22.52 -20.69
CA ASP A 184 -25.30 -22.36 -21.85
C ASP A 184 -25.62 -20.90 -22.23
N GLN A 185 -24.96 -19.90 -21.60
CA GLN A 185 -25.31 -18.47 -21.69
C GLN A 185 -24.36 -17.62 -22.54
N CYS A 186 -23.16 -18.11 -22.88
CA CYS A 186 -22.19 -17.39 -23.71
C CYS A 186 -21.61 -18.28 -24.82
N ALA A 187 -21.15 -17.63 -25.90
CA ALA A 187 -20.41 -18.25 -26.99
C ALA A 187 -18.99 -18.66 -26.56
N LEU A 188 -18.23 -19.27 -27.49
CA LEU A 188 -16.81 -19.57 -27.32
C LEU A 188 -16.03 -18.31 -26.92
N VAL A 189 -15.13 -18.44 -25.93
CA VAL A 189 -14.33 -17.33 -25.40
C VAL A 189 -13.06 -17.14 -26.23
N GLU A 190 -12.88 -15.95 -26.79
CA GLU A 190 -11.69 -15.49 -27.52
C GLU A 190 -10.60 -15.11 -26.52
N ARG A 191 -9.44 -15.78 -26.59
CA ARG A 191 -8.27 -15.48 -25.75
C ARG A 191 -7.44 -14.34 -26.31
N ASP A 192 -6.70 -13.72 -25.40
CA ASP A 192 -5.78 -12.61 -25.63
C ASP A 192 -6.39 -11.51 -26.51
N THR A 193 -7.68 -11.28 -26.34
CA THR A 193 -8.49 -10.42 -27.20
C THR A 193 -9.29 -9.46 -26.33
N ASP A 194 -9.06 -8.18 -26.56
CA ASP A 194 -9.92 -7.10 -26.06
C ASP A 194 -10.83 -6.61 -27.19
N TYR A 195 -12.01 -6.12 -26.83
CA TYR A 195 -12.91 -5.42 -27.73
C TYR A 195 -12.93 -3.95 -27.33
N MET A 196 -12.43 -3.07 -28.19
CA MET A 196 -12.27 -1.67 -27.83
C MET A 196 -13.62 -0.95 -27.76
N GLY A 197 -13.89 -0.28 -26.63
CA GLY A 197 -15.11 0.51 -26.41
C GLY A 197 -16.39 -0.30 -26.16
N ASN A 198 -17.55 0.37 -26.22
CA ASN A 198 -18.87 -0.16 -25.86
C ASN A 198 -19.01 -0.62 -24.40
N ASP A 199 -18.22 -0.07 -23.48
CA ASP A 199 -18.26 -0.42 -22.06
C ASP A 199 -19.52 0.13 -21.39
N LEU A 200 -20.26 -0.75 -20.71
CA LEU A 200 -21.45 -0.38 -19.94
C LEU A 200 -21.13 -0.20 -18.47
N THR A 201 -20.42 -1.18 -17.90
CA THR A 201 -20.01 -1.24 -16.51
C THR A 201 -18.94 -2.31 -16.36
N SER A 202 -18.37 -2.46 -15.17
CA SER A 202 -17.47 -3.56 -14.87
C SER A 202 -17.81 -4.21 -13.54
N THR A 203 -17.47 -5.50 -13.42
CA THR A 203 -17.53 -6.27 -12.19
C THR A 203 -16.17 -6.90 -11.91
N SER A 204 -15.90 -7.26 -10.67
CA SER A 204 -14.70 -8.03 -10.33
C SER A 204 -15.05 -9.51 -10.20
N ARG A 205 -14.35 -10.35 -10.96
CA ARG A 205 -14.44 -11.82 -10.91
C ARG A 205 -13.05 -12.42 -11.05
N THR A 206 -12.78 -13.45 -10.27
CA THR A 206 -11.51 -14.19 -10.32
C THR A 206 -11.43 -15.17 -11.48
N LYS A 207 -12.54 -15.38 -12.23
CA LYS A 207 -12.60 -16.25 -13.41
C LYS A 207 -13.38 -15.56 -14.53
N PHE A 208 -12.86 -15.63 -15.75
CA PHE A 208 -13.56 -15.10 -16.94
C PHE A 208 -14.92 -15.75 -17.19
N THR A 209 -15.12 -16.99 -16.72
CA THR A 209 -16.39 -17.72 -16.86
C THR A 209 -17.54 -17.07 -16.08
N ASP A 210 -17.22 -16.31 -15.04
CA ASP A 210 -18.23 -15.73 -14.15
C ASP A 210 -18.78 -14.40 -14.73
N CYS A 211 -18.08 -13.80 -15.69
CA CYS A 211 -18.51 -12.56 -16.36
C CYS A 211 -19.78 -12.74 -17.19
N CYS A 212 -20.08 -13.96 -17.64
CA CYS A 212 -21.28 -14.29 -18.39
C CYS A 212 -22.57 -13.99 -17.60
N ALA A 213 -22.61 -14.41 -16.33
CA ALA A 213 -23.76 -14.20 -15.47
C ALA A 213 -23.97 -12.70 -15.17
N ASP A 214 -22.87 -11.96 -15.05
CA ASP A 214 -22.92 -10.51 -14.83
C ASP A 214 -23.44 -9.79 -16.07
N CYS A 215 -22.98 -10.19 -17.27
CA CYS A 215 -23.50 -9.65 -18.52
C CYS A 215 -24.98 -9.98 -18.71
N ALA A 216 -25.42 -11.21 -18.43
CA ALA A 216 -26.83 -11.61 -18.56
C ALA A 216 -27.79 -10.78 -17.69
N LYS A 217 -27.32 -10.30 -16.54
CA LYS A 217 -28.08 -9.46 -15.60
C LYS A 217 -28.01 -7.97 -15.94
N THR A 218 -27.03 -7.56 -16.74
CA THR A 218 -26.78 -6.16 -17.05
C THR A 218 -27.61 -5.73 -18.25
N LYS A 219 -28.44 -4.70 -18.06
CA LYS A 219 -29.26 -4.13 -19.12
C LYS A 219 -28.35 -3.72 -20.29
N ASP A 220 -28.75 -4.11 -21.49
CA ASP A 220 -28.07 -3.85 -22.76
C ASP A 220 -26.69 -4.52 -22.95
N CYS A 221 -26.23 -5.36 -22.03
CA CYS A 221 -25.00 -6.12 -22.21
C CYS A 221 -25.16 -7.25 -23.23
N THR A 222 -24.20 -7.32 -24.16
CA THR A 222 -24.14 -8.36 -25.21
C THR A 222 -22.78 -9.06 -25.27
N HIS A 223 -21.73 -8.45 -24.72
CA HIS A 223 -20.37 -9.00 -24.69
C HIS A 223 -19.70 -8.70 -23.34
N TYR A 224 -18.62 -9.41 -23.03
CA TYR A 224 -17.70 -8.98 -21.98
C TYR A 224 -16.25 -9.18 -22.43
N VAL A 225 -15.34 -8.45 -21.78
CA VAL A 225 -13.90 -8.71 -21.82
C VAL A 225 -13.42 -8.85 -20.38
N TRP A 226 -12.86 -9.99 -20.03
CA TRP A 226 -12.25 -10.23 -18.74
C TRP A 226 -10.75 -10.06 -18.81
N ASN A 227 -10.17 -9.31 -17.89
CA ASN A 227 -8.73 -9.09 -17.82
C ASN A 227 -8.12 -9.90 -16.67
N SER A 228 -7.26 -10.85 -17.01
CA SER A 228 -6.59 -11.73 -16.03
C SER A 228 -5.63 -11.00 -15.10
N PHE A 229 -5.11 -9.83 -15.49
CA PHE A 229 -4.21 -9.03 -14.65
C PHE A 229 -4.95 -8.28 -13.54
N THR A 230 -6.23 -7.97 -13.73
CA THR A 230 -7.01 -7.12 -12.83
C THR A 230 -8.25 -7.82 -12.26
N ASN A 231 -8.50 -9.07 -12.64
CA ASN A 231 -9.72 -9.81 -12.30
C ASN A 231 -11.01 -9.02 -12.62
N THR A 232 -10.99 -8.23 -13.69
CA THR A 232 -12.08 -7.32 -14.05
C THR A 232 -12.85 -7.85 -15.25
N CYS A 233 -14.15 -8.05 -15.11
CA CYS A 233 -15.10 -8.25 -16.20
C CYS A 233 -15.60 -6.89 -16.67
N ILE A 234 -15.19 -6.47 -17.85
CA ILE A 234 -15.74 -5.30 -18.51
C ILE A 234 -16.96 -5.77 -19.29
N LEU A 235 -18.16 -5.32 -18.90
CA LEU A 235 -19.43 -5.68 -19.50
C LEU A 235 -19.77 -4.68 -20.60
N LYS A 236 -20.14 -5.17 -21.78
CA LYS A 236 -20.12 -4.37 -23.01
C LYS A 236 -21.42 -4.49 -23.78
N GLY A 237 -21.88 -3.37 -24.32
CA GLY A 237 -23.12 -3.26 -25.08
C GLY A 237 -23.03 -3.77 -26.52
N GLY A 238 -21.81 -4.00 -27.02
CA GLY A 238 -21.54 -4.49 -28.38
C GLY A 238 -20.12 -5.02 -28.53
N LYS A 239 -19.83 -5.69 -29.65
CA LYS A 239 -18.46 -6.08 -30.03
C LYS A 239 -17.77 -4.87 -30.64
N GLY A 240 -16.82 -4.31 -29.90
CA GLY A 240 -15.88 -3.32 -30.43
C GLY A 240 -14.87 -3.93 -31.39
N GLU A 241 -14.01 -3.08 -31.97
CA GLU A 241 -12.89 -3.54 -32.79
C GLU A 241 -11.98 -4.46 -31.97
N PRO A 242 -11.69 -5.70 -32.43
CA PRO A 242 -10.80 -6.60 -31.73
C PRO A 242 -9.37 -6.08 -31.71
N SER A 243 -8.76 -6.10 -30.52
CA SER A 243 -7.34 -5.82 -30.33
C SER A 243 -6.69 -6.98 -29.61
N SER A 244 -5.45 -7.28 -29.99
CA SER A 244 -4.65 -8.28 -29.28
C SER A 244 -4.23 -7.71 -27.93
N PHE A 245 -4.69 -8.33 -26.86
CA PHE A 245 -4.33 -7.98 -25.50
C PHE A 245 -4.10 -9.26 -24.71
N VAL A 246 -2.84 -9.60 -24.47
CA VAL A 246 -2.44 -10.79 -23.71
C VAL A 246 -3.13 -10.79 -22.35
N GLY A 247 -3.78 -11.88 -21.95
CA GLY A 247 -4.53 -11.99 -20.69
C GLY A 247 -5.98 -11.47 -20.74
N ALA A 248 -6.45 -10.93 -21.88
CA ALA A 248 -7.86 -10.60 -22.06
C ALA A 248 -8.66 -11.81 -22.60
N TYR A 249 -9.88 -12.00 -22.10
CA TYR A 249 -10.79 -13.05 -22.50
C TYR A 249 -12.12 -12.43 -22.89
N ALA A 250 -12.40 -12.37 -24.19
CA ALA A 250 -13.62 -11.78 -24.73
C ALA A 250 -14.67 -12.85 -25.06
N ALA A 251 -15.94 -12.59 -24.73
CA ALA A 251 -17.01 -13.47 -25.18
C ALA A 251 -18.32 -12.71 -25.44
N LYS A 252 -19.20 -13.36 -26.21
CA LYS A 252 -20.54 -12.87 -26.56
C LYS A 252 -21.61 -13.64 -25.77
N LEU A 253 -22.62 -12.95 -25.28
CA LEU A 253 -23.81 -13.56 -24.66
C LEU A 253 -24.71 -14.20 -25.73
N THR A 254 -25.13 -15.45 -25.56
CA THR A 254 -25.93 -16.21 -26.54
C THR A 254 -27.43 -16.21 -26.23
N VAL A 255 -27.85 -16.00 -24.97
CA VAL A 255 -29.26 -15.97 -24.56
C VAL A 255 -29.51 -14.89 -23.49
N LYS A 256 -30.46 -13.97 -23.73
CA LYS A 256 -30.95 -13.00 -22.73
C LYS A 256 -32.29 -13.49 -22.16
N PRO A 257 -32.47 -13.67 -20.84
CA PRO A 257 -33.78 -14.00 -20.27
C PRO A 257 -34.80 -12.88 -20.54
N SER A 258 -35.96 -13.24 -21.09
CA SER A 258 -37.04 -12.29 -21.45
C SER A 258 -37.85 -11.87 -20.22
N PRO A 259 -38.08 -10.58 -19.96
CA PRO A 259 -39.02 -10.13 -18.93
C PRO A 259 -40.48 -10.12 -19.43
N SER A 260 -41.40 -10.61 -18.57
CA SER A 260 -42.86 -10.72 -18.80
C SER A 260 -43.55 -9.33 -18.84
N PRO A 261 -44.66 -9.14 -19.60
CA PRO A 261 -45.12 -7.81 -20.01
C PRO A 261 -46.30 -7.25 -19.20
N SER A 262 -46.37 -5.91 -19.07
CA SER A 262 -47.63 -5.16 -18.94
C SER A 262 -47.39 -3.64 -19.13
N PRO A 263 -48.40 -2.83 -19.49
CA PRO A 263 -48.88 -2.64 -20.87
C PRO A 263 -48.57 -1.24 -21.44
N SER A 264 -48.74 -1.15 -22.76
CA SER A 264 -48.39 -0.07 -23.70
C SER A 264 -49.63 0.81 -24.05
N PRO A 265 -49.64 1.74 -25.05
CA PRO A 265 -49.05 3.08 -25.09
C PRO A 265 -50.05 4.18 -25.58
N SER A 266 -49.59 5.43 -25.75
CA SER A 266 -50.10 6.34 -26.82
C SER A 266 -49.09 7.43 -27.21
N PRO A 267 -49.19 8.01 -28.43
CA PRO A 267 -48.08 8.02 -29.39
C PRO A 267 -47.29 9.34 -29.46
N SER A 268 -46.00 9.20 -29.82
CA SER A 268 -45.10 10.30 -30.15
C SER A 268 -45.13 10.60 -31.65
N GLN A 269 -45.17 11.89 -32.01
CA GLN A 269 -44.92 12.38 -33.36
C GLN A 269 -43.41 12.49 -33.63
N SER A 270 -43.03 12.17 -34.85
CA SER A 270 -41.68 12.26 -35.40
C SER A 270 -41.16 13.71 -35.46
N PRO A 271 -39.84 13.91 -35.32
CA PRO A 271 -39.18 14.76 -36.30
C PRO A 271 -37.86 14.21 -36.87
N SER A 272 -37.50 14.87 -37.97
CA SER A 272 -36.47 14.66 -38.99
C SER A 272 -34.99 14.79 -38.51
N PRO A 273 -33.98 14.55 -39.38
CA PRO A 273 -32.62 14.20 -39.00
C PRO A 273 -31.82 15.40 -38.48
N SER A 274 -31.03 15.16 -37.43
CA SER A 274 -30.16 16.15 -36.79
C SER A 274 -28.79 16.24 -37.50
N PRO A 275 -28.21 17.45 -37.65
CA PRO A 275 -26.95 17.67 -38.37
C PRO A 275 -25.72 17.28 -37.54
N SER A 276 -24.60 17.13 -38.27
CA SER A 276 -23.26 16.80 -37.79
C SER A 276 -22.82 17.61 -36.54
N PRO A 277 -22.12 17.01 -35.56
CA PRO A 277 -21.79 17.70 -34.31
C PRO A 277 -20.68 18.73 -34.53
N SER A 278 -21.02 20.00 -34.29
CA SER A 278 -20.06 21.05 -33.96
C SER A 278 -19.45 20.82 -32.57
N PRO A 279 -18.27 21.38 -32.26
CA PRO A 279 -17.53 21.09 -31.03
C PRO A 279 -18.30 21.57 -29.79
N SER A 280 -18.43 20.68 -28.80
CA SER A 280 -19.08 20.96 -27.52
C SER A 280 -18.44 22.15 -26.77
N PRO A 281 -19.24 23.00 -26.10
CA PRO A 281 -18.74 24.10 -25.29
C PRO A 281 -17.91 23.57 -24.11
N SER A 282 -16.84 24.31 -23.80
CA SER A 282 -15.88 24.01 -22.74
C SER A 282 -16.57 23.77 -21.40
N ALA A 283 -16.52 22.53 -20.88
CA ALA A 283 -17.00 22.22 -19.54
C ALA A 283 -16.25 23.09 -18.51
N THR A 284 -16.97 23.94 -17.78
CA THR A 284 -16.44 24.70 -16.64
C THR A 284 -16.10 23.73 -15.50
N CYS A 285 -14.92 23.87 -14.91
CA CYS A 285 -14.58 23.09 -13.71
C CYS A 285 -15.54 23.46 -12.58
N GLY A 286 -16.05 22.47 -11.83
CA GLY A 286 -16.74 22.73 -10.57
C GLY A 286 -15.76 23.17 -9.47
N ASP A 287 -16.25 23.22 -8.23
CA ASP A 287 -15.44 23.52 -7.06
C ASP A 287 -14.24 22.55 -6.95
N ARG A 288 -13.11 23.04 -6.44
CA ARG A 288 -11.94 22.19 -6.19
C ARG A 288 -12.21 21.26 -5.01
N VAL A 289 -12.14 19.96 -5.26
CA VAL A 289 -12.33 18.93 -4.23
C VAL A 289 -11.13 18.00 -4.24
N ARG A 290 -10.34 18.00 -3.16
CA ARG A 290 -9.26 17.04 -2.96
C ARG A 290 -9.82 15.76 -2.36
N ARG A 291 -9.54 14.62 -2.98
CA ARG A 291 -10.09 13.31 -2.59
C ARG A 291 -8.98 12.34 -2.24
N SER A 292 -9.30 11.34 -1.42
CA SER A 292 -8.38 10.23 -1.18
C SER A 292 -8.05 9.56 -2.51
N TRP A 293 -6.77 9.21 -2.72
CA TRP A 293 -6.37 8.46 -3.92
C TRP A 293 -7.15 7.15 -4.09
N ARG A 294 -7.61 6.56 -2.97
CA ARG A 294 -8.45 5.35 -2.97
C ARG A 294 -9.80 5.53 -3.66
N MET A 295 -10.31 6.76 -3.70
CA MET A 295 -11.61 7.09 -4.28
C MET A 295 -11.51 7.50 -5.76
N HIS A 296 -10.30 7.54 -6.33
CA HIS A 296 -10.12 7.85 -7.75
C HIS A 296 -10.36 6.61 -8.60
N SER A 297 -11.15 6.78 -9.65
CA SER A 297 -11.28 5.81 -10.73
C SER A 297 -9.97 5.69 -11.52
N GLN A 298 -9.76 4.56 -12.21
CA GLN A 298 -8.54 4.36 -12.99
C GLN A 298 -8.28 5.47 -14.03
N PRO A 299 -9.28 5.97 -14.79
CA PRO A 299 -9.06 7.09 -15.71
C PRO A 299 -8.58 8.38 -15.02
N GLU A 300 -9.07 8.67 -13.82
CA GLU A 300 -8.63 9.85 -13.04
C GLU A 300 -7.20 9.69 -12.54
N LYS A 301 -6.84 8.46 -12.11
CA LYS A 301 -5.46 8.12 -11.75
C LYS A 301 -4.52 8.29 -12.94
N ASP A 302 -4.88 7.72 -14.09
CA ASP A 302 -4.09 7.80 -15.32
C ASP A 302 -3.89 9.25 -15.77
N LEU A 303 -4.94 10.08 -15.70
CA LEU A 303 -4.87 11.51 -16.00
C LEU A 303 -3.88 12.23 -15.09
N TYR A 304 -3.92 11.93 -13.78
CA TYR A 304 -3.03 12.54 -12.81
C TYR A 304 -1.56 12.09 -12.98
N LEU A 305 -1.32 10.79 -13.19
CA LEU A 305 0.01 10.24 -13.46
C LEU A 305 0.60 10.79 -14.77
N LYS A 306 -0.24 10.99 -15.79
CA LYS A 306 0.13 11.67 -17.04
C LYS A 306 0.59 13.11 -16.79
N ALA A 307 -0.12 13.87 -15.94
CA ALA A 307 0.25 15.24 -15.59
C ALA A 307 1.61 15.30 -14.89
N ILE A 308 1.87 14.42 -13.90
CA ILE A 308 3.17 14.33 -13.22
C ILE A 308 4.28 13.98 -14.22
N THR A 309 4.04 12.99 -15.08
CA THR A 309 5.02 12.56 -16.09
C THR A 309 5.38 13.73 -17.01
N MET A 310 4.38 14.49 -17.46
CA MET A 310 4.60 15.68 -18.28
C MET A 310 5.38 16.78 -17.52
N ALA A 311 5.01 17.06 -16.26
CA ALA A 311 5.72 18.00 -15.40
C ALA A 311 7.19 17.60 -15.17
N THR A 312 7.47 16.31 -15.13
CA THR A 312 8.83 15.81 -14.95
C THR A 312 9.62 15.91 -16.25
N ASN A 313 9.01 15.57 -17.39
CA ASN A 313 9.64 15.59 -18.70
C ASN A 313 10.07 17.00 -19.13
N ASN A 314 9.25 18.00 -18.83
CA ASN A 314 9.53 19.41 -19.14
C ASN A 314 10.35 20.14 -18.06
N GLY A 315 10.69 19.46 -16.96
CA GLY A 315 11.52 20.02 -15.88
C GLY A 315 10.78 20.90 -14.87
N ASN A 316 9.46 21.10 -15.01
CA ASN A 316 8.66 21.88 -14.06
C ASN A 316 8.67 21.25 -12.66
N HIS A 317 8.53 19.93 -12.57
CA HIS A 317 8.59 19.21 -11.29
C HIS A 317 9.92 19.48 -10.55
N GLN A 318 11.04 19.51 -11.28
CA GLN A 318 12.35 19.80 -10.69
C GLN A 318 12.51 21.24 -10.21
N MET A 319 11.74 22.20 -10.74
CA MET A 319 11.68 23.55 -10.17
C MET A 319 11.12 23.51 -8.75
N PHE A 320 10.06 22.74 -8.52
CA PHE A 320 9.48 22.54 -7.19
C PHE A 320 10.42 21.76 -6.26
N VAL A 321 11.17 20.78 -6.77
CA VAL A 321 12.24 20.10 -6.00
C VAL A 321 13.28 21.10 -5.49
N ARG A 322 13.72 22.03 -6.34
CA ARG A 322 14.66 23.09 -5.95
C ARG A 322 14.07 24.11 -4.99
N MET A 323 12.76 24.34 -5.00
CA MET A 323 12.10 25.24 -4.04
C MET A 323 12.11 24.65 -2.64
N HIS A 324 11.69 23.39 -2.51
CA HIS A 324 11.57 22.72 -1.22
C HIS A 324 12.93 22.53 -0.52
N LYS A 325 13.97 22.18 -1.29
CA LYS A 325 15.33 21.98 -0.75
C LYS A 325 16.15 23.26 -0.58
N ASN A 326 15.58 24.44 -0.83
CA ASN A 326 16.31 25.69 -0.73
C ASN A 326 16.72 25.98 0.72
N GLY A 327 18.03 26.01 0.97
CA GLY A 327 18.58 26.20 2.32
C GLY A 327 18.32 27.57 2.96
N MET A 328 18.00 28.61 2.16
CA MET A 328 17.69 29.94 2.71
C MET A 328 16.30 30.00 3.31
N THR A 329 15.31 29.34 2.68
CA THR A 329 13.91 29.33 3.11
C THR A 329 13.51 28.06 3.86
N PHE A 330 14.43 27.12 4.05
CA PHE A 330 14.15 25.83 4.67
C PHE A 330 13.52 25.95 6.07
N GLY A 331 13.87 26.98 6.84
CA GLY A 331 13.33 27.19 8.19
C GLY A 331 11.88 27.71 8.26
N GLU A 332 11.32 28.18 7.14
CA GLU A 332 9.88 28.45 7.03
C GLU A 332 9.11 27.20 6.61
N ALA A 333 9.72 26.39 5.75
CA ALA A 333 9.17 25.11 5.35
C ALA A 333 9.20 24.10 6.51
N HIS A 334 10.24 24.10 7.36
CA HIS A 334 10.47 23.11 8.41
C HIS A 334 11.07 23.75 9.68
N GLY A 335 10.95 23.05 10.82
CA GLY A 335 11.58 23.44 12.09
C GLY A 335 10.60 23.60 13.25
N SER A 336 9.42 22.99 13.17
CA SER A 336 8.37 23.02 14.21
C SER A 336 7.87 24.43 14.50
N THR A 337 7.59 25.20 13.44
CA THR A 337 7.25 26.62 13.52
C THR A 337 5.80 26.90 13.13
N CYS A 338 5.34 28.13 13.35
CA CYS A 338 4.04 28.62 12.89
C CYS A 338 3.91 28.69 11.35
N ALA A 339 5.01 28.58 10.61
CA ALA A 339 5.04 28.74 9.15
C ALA A 339 4.79 27.42 8.39
N PHE A 340 5.23 26.28 8.94
CA PHE A 340 5.28 24.96 8.29
C PHE A 340 3.99 24.63 7.51
N LEU A 341 2.82 24.67 8.17
CA LEU A 341 1.54 24.29 7.55
C LEU A 341 1.17 25.17 6.36
N PHE A 342 1.37 26.48 6.48
CA PHE A 342 0.94 27.44 5.46
C PHE A 342 1.94 27.59 4.32
N TRP A 343 3.23 27.46 4.62
CA TRP A 343 4.27 27.37 3.61
C TRP A 343 3.96 26.18 2.69
N HIS A 344 3.69 25.00 3.27
CA HIS A 344 3.31 23.83 2.49
C HIS A 344 1.97 23.97 1.77
N ARG A 345 0.94 24.58 2.38
CA ARG A 345 -0.34 24.86 1.70
C ARG A 345 -0.15 25.68 0.43
N ARG A 346 0.60 26.78 0.53
CA ARG A 346 0.89 27.65 -0.62
C ARG A 346 1.74 26.91 -1.67
N PHE A 347 2.70 26.11 -1.23
CA PHE A 347 3.52 25.27 -2.10
C PHE A 347 2.66 24.27 -2.90
N LEU A 348 1.72 23.59 -2.25
CA LEU A 348 0.77 22.66 -2.87
C LEU A 348 -0.13 23.36 -3.90
N LEU A 349 -0.65 24.56 -3.59
CA LEU A 349 -1.46 25.33 -4.54
C LEU A 349 -0.66 25.71 -5.78
N GLY A 350 0.59 26.17 -5.62
CA GLY A 350 1.47 26.45 -6.75
C GLY A 350 1.75 25.21 -7.61
N TYR A 351 1.96 24.05 -6.98
CA TYR A 351 2.18 22.79 -7.70
C TYR A 351 0.92 22.33 -8.45
N GLU A 352 -0.25 22.47 -7.83
CA GLU A 352 -1.55 22.19 -8.46
C GLU A 352 -1.79 23.09 -9.69
N GLU A 353 -1.54 24.40 -9.57
CA GLU A 353 -1.63 25.34 -10.70
C GLU A 353 -0.62 25.00 -11.80
N MET A 354 0.59 24.57 -11.43
CA MET A 354 1.57 24.09 -12.41
C MET A 354 1.02 22.91 -13.20
N LEU A 355 0.48 21.87 -12.54
CA LEU A 355 -0.11 20.71 -13.23
C LEU A 355 -1.28 21.11 -14.12
N ARG A 356 -2.20 21.95 -13.62
CA ARG A 356 -3.37 22.46 -14.35
C ARG A 356 -3.00 23.27 -15.59
N SER A 357 -1.83 23.91 -15.58
CA SER A 357 -1.33 24.72 -16.70
C SER A 357 -0.71 23.93 -17.84
N LEU A 358 -0.41 22.63 -17.65
CA LEU A 358 0.34 21.84 -18.63
C LEU A 358 -0.44 21.50 -19.91
N SER A 359 -1.75 21.32 -19.81
CA SER A 359 -2.64 20.95 -20.93
C SER A 359 -4.10 21.25 -20.56
N PRO A 360 -4.98 21.58 -21.52
CA PRO A 360 -6.41 21.78 -21.26
C PRO A 360 -7.11 20.60 -20.57
N GLU A 361 -6.61 19.36 -20.74
CA GLU A 361 -7.18 18.17 -20.09
C GLU A 361 -6.94 18.16 -18.56
N PHE A 362 -5.87 18.82 -18.07
CA PHE A 362 -5.55 18.91 -16.65
C PHE A 362 -6.20 20.12 -15.97
N LYS A 363 -6.95 20.94 -16.72
CA LYS A 363 -7.47 22.23 -16.23
C LYS A 363 -8.32 22.12 -14.97
N CYS A 364 -8.92 20.95 -14.68
CA CYS A 364 -9.74 20.69 -13.51
C CYS A 364 -9.07 19.78 -12.47
N LEU A 365 -7.79 19.42 -12.66
CA LEU A 365 -7.05 18.55 -11.76
C LEU A 365 -6.89 19.20 -10.37
N THR A 366 -7.09 18.40 -9.33
CA THR A 366 -6.83 18.76 -7.93
C THR A 366 -5.88 17.73 -7.33
N LEU A 367 -5.07 18.12 -6.34
CA LEU A 367 -4.18 17.17 -5.69
C LEU A 367 -4.96 16.12 -4.88
N PRO A 368 -4.67 14.82 -5.05
CA PRO A 368 -5.20 13.77 -4.17
C PRO A 368 -4.46 13.78 -2.83
N TYR A 369 -5.03 13.14 -1.83
CA TYR A 369 -4.33 12.85 -0.57
C TYR A 369 -4.19 11.35 -0.33
N ILE A 370 -3.18 10.96 0.45
CA ILE A 370 -3.00 9.58 0.92
C ILE A 370 -3.72 9.39 2.26
N ASP A 371 -4.52 8.32 2.37
CA ASP A 371 -5.26 7.97 3.59
C ASP A 371 -4.58 6.82 4.35
N TYR A 372 -3.32 7.05 4.71
CA TYR A 372 -2.90 7.06 6.09
C TYR A 372 -3.64 6.22 7.14
N VAL A 373 -4.79 6.77 7.54
CA VAL A 373 -5.57 6.27 8.67
C VAL A 373 -6.21 4.96 8.27
N GLN A 374 -6.85 4.94 7.10
CA GLN A 374 -7.42 3.74 6.53
C GLN A 374 -6.36 2.68 6.21
N ASP A 375 -5.20 3.11 5.69
CA ASP A 375 -4.02 2.29 5.45
C ASP A 375 -3.58 1.53 6.73
N SER A 376 -3.46 2.26 7.85
CA SER A 376 -3.06 1.69 9.14
C SER A 376 -4.07 0.67 9.68
N VAL A 377 -5.36 0.90 9.43
CA VAL A 377 -6.44 -0.03 9.83
C VAL A 377 -6.36 -1.32 9.02
N SER A 378 -6.13 -1.23 7.71
CA SER A 378 -5.92 -2.42 6.86
C SER A 378 -4.69 -3.22 7.32
N PHE A 379 -3.62 -2.53 7.73
CA PHE A 379 -2.44 -3.16 8.30
C PHE A 379 -2.74 -3.91 9.60
N ARG A 380 -3.40 -3.26 10.58
CA ARG A 380 -3.77 -3.88 11.86
C ARG A 380 -4.77 -5.04 11.70
N ASN A 381 -5.61 -5.00 10.68
CA ASN A 381 -6.51 -6.11 10.33
C ASN A 381 -5.86 -7.19 9.45
N LYS A 382 -4.53 -7.13 9.26
CA LYS A 382 -3.72 -8.13 8.54
C LYS A 382 -4.16 -8.33 7.07
N LYS A 383 -4.84 -7.35 6.47
CA LYS A 383 -5.22 -7.38 5.03
C LYS A 383 -4.03 -7.11 4.11
N CYS A 384 -2.99 -6.51 4.67
CA CYS A 384 -1.75 -6.12 4.01
C CYS A 384 -0.64 -6.12 5.07
N ASN A 385 0.61 -6.05 4.65
CA ASN A 385 1.74 -6.20 5.57
C ASN A 385 2.86 -5.18 5.32
N SER A 386 2.66 -4.20 4.47
CA SER A 386 3.66 -3.19 4.13
C SER A 386 3.03 -1.92 3.58
N VAL A 387 3.78 -0.83 3.52
CA VAL A 387 3.31 0.43 2.94
C VAL A 387 2.85 0.24 1.50
N LEU A 388 3.62 -0.52 0.70
CA LEU A 388 3.28 -0.79 -0.70
C LEU A 388 2.01 -1.63 -0.86
N SER A 389 1.78 -2.61 0.03
CA SER A 389 0.62 -3.50 -0.06
C SER A 389 -0.66 -2.94 0.56
N CYS A 390 -0.53 -2.05 1.55
CA CYS A 390 -1.67 -1.41 2.18
C CYS A 390 -2.18 -0.22 1.37
N SER A 391 -1.28 0.55 0.75
CA SER A 391 -1.62 1.84 0.14
C SER A 391 -1.69 1.81 -1.37
N ASN A 392 -2.89 2.02 -1.91
CA ASN A 392 -3.10 2.17 -3.35
C ASN A 392 -2.27 3.35 -3.91
N ALA A 393 -2.07 4.41 -3.12
CA ALA A 393 -1.25 5.55 -3.54
C ALA A 393 0.23 5.15 -3.64
N ALA A 394 0.76 4.48 -2.61
CA ALA A 394 2.14 4.02 -2.64
C ALA A 394 2.35 2.99 -3.77
N ASN A 395 1.41 2.06 -3.96
CA ASN A 395 1.47 1.06 -5.03
C ASN A 395 1.56 1.70 -6.42
N ASP A 396 0.60 2.59 -6.75
CA ASP A 396 0.53 3.22 -8.08
C ASP A 396 1.74 4.13 -8.35
N ILE A 397 2.23 4.84 -7.32
CA ILE A 397 3.37 5.77 -7.46
C ILE A 397 4.72 5.03 -7.49
N TYR A 398 4.86 3.91 -6.79
CA TYR A 398 6.12 3.17 -6.70
C TYR A 398 6.65 2.74 -8.07
N TYR A 399 5.75 2.38 -9.00
CA TYR A 399 6.09 1.96 -10.36
C TYR A 399 6.08 3.10 -11.39
N LEU A 400 5.76 4.33 -10.97
CA LEU A 400 5.75 5.49 -11.86
C LEU A 400 7.17 5.76 -12.37
N LYS A 401 7.35 5.66 -13.70
CA LYS A 401 8.61 5.98 -14.38
C LYS A 401 8.67 7.47 -14.69
N THR A 402 9.64 8.15 -14.10
CA THR A 402 9.93 9.57 -14.33
C THR A 402 11.24 9.74 -15.09
N LYS A 403 11.36 10.84 -15.85
CA LYS A 403 12.60 11.20 -16.56
C LYS A 403 13.81 11.34 -15.63
N ASN A 404 13.60 11.92 -14.45
CA ASN A 404 14.63 11.98 -13.41
C ASN A 404 14.46 10.79 -12.48
N PRO A 405 15.54 10.07 -12.13
CA PRO A 405 15.47 8.95 -11.20
C PRO A 405 14.90 9.40 -9.85
N ILE A 406 14.04 8.57 -9.28
CA ILE A 406 13.54 8.71 -7.91
C ILE A 406 14.19 7.61 -7.10
N GLN A 407 14.87 7.98 -6.03
CA GLN A 407 15.44 7.02 -5.10
C GLN A 407 14.37 6.67 -4.07
N ARG A 408 13.91 5.41 -4.03
CA ARG A 408 12.91 4.94 -3.07
C ARG A 408 13.52 3.93 -2.12
N GLY A 409 13.09 3.96 -0.86
CA GLY A 409 13.28 2.82 0.04
C GLY A 409 12.45 1.61 -0.42
N ASN A 410 12.67 0.47 0.23
CA ASN A 410 11.91 -0.74 -0.08
C ASN A 410 10.53 -0.70 0.60
N TRP A 411 9.55 -0.06 -0.03
CA TRP A 411 8.19 0.08 0.50
C TRP A 411 7.45 -1.26 0.70
N ASN A 412 7.98 -2.34 0.11
CA ASN A 412 7.44 -3.69 0.24
C ASN A 412 7.77 -4.35 1.59
N THR A 413 8.81 -3.88 2.28
CA THR A 413 9.21 -4.40 3.59
C THR A 413 8.84 -3.46 4.74
N VAL A 414 8.67 -2.17 4.44
CA VAL A 414 8.33 -1.12 5.42
C VAL A 414 6.92 -1.33 5.94
N LYS A 415 6.75 -1.33 7.27
CA LYS A 415 5.45 -1.44 7.96
C LYS A 415 4.81 -0.08 8.17
N TYR A 416 3.49 -0.05 8.32
CA TYR A 416 2.81 1.16 8.79
C TYR A 416 3.14 1.39 10.27
N ASP A 417 3.51 2.63 10.61
CA ASP A 417 3.86 3.04 11.98
C ASP A 417 2.61 3.16 12.87
N ASP A 418 2.80 2.96 14.17
CA ASP A 418 1.74 3.03 15.19
C ASP A 418 1.05 4.40 15.22
N ARG A 419 1.77 5.45 14.81
CA ARG A 419 1.30 6.83 14.88
C ARG A 419 0.34 7.25 13.76
N PHE A 420 0.09 6.39 12.76
CA PHE A 420 -0.91 6.65 11.71
C PHE A 420 -2.33 6.22 12.09
N GLY A 421 -2.48 5.57 13.24
CA GLY A 421 -3.79 5.25 13.79
C GLY A 421 -4.59 6.51 14.17
N MET A 422 -5.91 6.32 14.26
CA MET A 422 -6.85 7.40 14.55
C MET A 422 -6.62 7.97 15.95
N GLU A 423 -6.33 7.12 16.92
CA GLU A 423 -6.03 7.47 18.30
C GLU A 423 -4.81 8.38 18.42
N ALA A 424 -3.73 8.06 17.70
CA ALA A 424 -2.53 8.88 17.65
C ALA A 424 -2.78 10.24 16.98
N ILE A 425 -3.53 10.26 15.86
CA ILE A 425 -3.83 11.48 15.09
C ILE A 425 -4.81 12.38 15.82
N LYS A 426 -5.91 11.85 16.35
CA LYS A 426 -6.89 12.66 17.13
C LYS A 426 -6.18 13.36 18.28
N ARG A 427 -5.38 12.63 19.05
CA ARG A 427 -4.60 13.17 20.16
C ARG A 427 -3.56 14.21 19.71
N LEU A 428 -3.07 14.09 18.48
CA LEU A 428 -2.10 15.02 17.89
C LEU A 428 -2.75 16.37 17.56
N ILE A 429 -3.85 16.35 16.81
CA ILE A 429 -4.44 17.58 16.26
C ILE A 429 -5.55 18.15 17.16
N MET A 430 -6.24 17.31 17.93
CA MET A 430 -7.38 17.70 18.77
C MET A 430 -7.33 16.97 20.12
N PRO A 431 -6.28 17.17 20.93
CA PRO A 431 -6.18 16.56 22.25
C PRO A 431 -7.38 16.95 23.12
N ALA A 432 -8.02 15.97 23.78
CA ALA A 432 -9.16 16.24 24.65
C ALA A 432 -8.81 17.26 25.75
N GLY A 433 -9.76 18.16 26.03
CA GLY A 433 -9.63 19.17 27.08
C GLY A 433 -8.49 20.19 26.87
N LYS A 434 -7.81 20.18 25.73
CA LYS A 434 -6.67 21.06 25.43
C LYS A 434 -6.90 21.83 24.14
N TYR A 435 -6.47 23.09 24.16
CA TYR A 435 -6.62 24.04 23.04
C TYR A 435 -5.26 24.65 22.69
N PRO A 436 -4.32 23.83 22.21
CA PRO A 436 -2.97 24.29 21.86
C PRO A 436 -3.02 25.36 20.77
N ASP A 437 -2.08 26.31 20.83
CA ASP A 437 -1.91 27.30 19.79
C ASP A 437 -1.42 26.68 18.47
N LEU A 438 -1.42 27.48 17.41
CA LEU A 438 -1.04 27.02 16.09
C LEU A 438 0.39 26.45 16.06
N THR A 439 1.36 27.11 16.69
CA THR A 439 2.76 26.63 16.68
C THR A 439 2.85 25.23 17.28
N THR A 440 2.14 24.99 18.38
CA THR A 440 2.11 23.68 19.02
C THR A 440 1.49 22.61 18.13
N ILE A 441 0.38 22.91 17.44
CA ILE A 441 -0.26 21.98 16.49
C ILE A 441 0.63 21.72 15.28
N SER A 442 1.22 22.78 14.71
CA SER A 442 2.14 22.71 13.57
C SER A 442 3.34 21.82 13.89
N ALA A 443 3.99 22.07 15.04
CA ALA A 443 5.09 21.25 15.55
C ALA A 443 4.68 19.79 15.79
N ALA A 444 3.49 19.56 16.36
CA ALA A 444 2.98 18.23 16.59
C ALA A 444 2.79 17.46 15.27
N ILE A 445 2.15 18.08 14.27
CA ILE A 445 1.96 17.46 12.95
C ILE A 445 3.30 17.17 12.27
N GLU A 446 4.21 18.15 12.25
CA GLU A 446 5.53 18.05 11.61
C GLU A 446 6.39 16.94 12.23
N THR A 447 6.58 16.96 13.55
CA THR A 447 7.46 16.01 14.26
C THR A 447 6.92 14.59 14.34
N ASN A 448 5.69 14.37 13.89
CA ASN A 448 4.99 13.13 14.05
C ASN A 448 4.59 12.53 12.69
N VAL A 449 3.31 12.48 12.34
CA VAL A 449 2.84 11.84 11.10
C VAL A 449 3.53 12.34 9.84
N HIS A 450 3.95 13.61 9.79
CA HIS A 450 4.76 14.14 8.70
C HIS A 450 6.15 13.47 8.65
N ASN A 451 6.97 13.68 9.67
CA ASN A 451 8.33 13.13 9.73
C ASN A 451 8.36 11.61 9.66
N ILE A 452 7.40 10.92 10.28
CA ILE A 452 7.33 9.45 10.25
C ILE A 452 7.11 8.94 8.83
N PHE A 453 6.21 9.55 8.06
CA PHE A 453 5.98 9.09 6.69
C PHE A 453 7.21 9.33 5.80
N HIS A 454 7.88 10.48 5.97
CA HIS A 454 9.17 10.74 5.34
C HIS A 454 10.24 9.70 5.71
N ALA A 455 10.37 9.37 7.00
CA ALA A 455 11.35 8.43 7.50
C ALA A 455 11.14 7.01 6.97
N ILE A 456 9.92 6.48 7.05
CA ILE A 456 9.65 5.08 6.71
C ILE A 456 9.76 4.81 5.21
N LEU A 457 9.47 5.80 4.35
CA LEU A 457 9.54 5.61 2.90
C LEU A 457 10.98 5.52 2.39
N GLY A 458 11.96 6.05 3.12
CA GLY A 458 13.36 5.96 2.72
C GLY A 458 13.70 6.74 1.43
N GLY A 459 14.95 6.63 0.98
CA GLY A 459 15.40 7.23 -0.28
C GLY A 459 15.25 8.76 -0.28
N ASP A 460 14.78 9.34 -1.39
CA ASP A 460 14.55 10.78 -1.52
C ASP A 460 13.62 11.30 -0.42
N MET A 461 12.62 10.51 0.00
CA MET A 461 11.66 10.91 1.05
C MET A 461 12.33 11.19 2.41
N MET A 462 13.56 10.75 2.66
CA MET A 462 14.30 11.05 3.90
C MET A 462 14.94 12.44 3.94
N TYR A 463 15.07 13.12 2.80
CA TYR A 463 15.91 14.31 2.67
C TYR A 463 15.13 15.54 2.19
N ALA A 464 15.80 16.68 2.12
CA ALA A 464 15.20 17.95 1.69
C ALA A 464 14.70 17.93 0.23
N ASN A 465 15.13 16.97 -0.60
CA ASN A 465 14.61 16.74 -1.95
C ASN A 465 13.48 15.70 -2.00
N SER A 466 12.81 15.41 -0.88
CA SER A 466 11.73 14.43 -0.76
C SER A 466 10.60 14.61 -1.77
N ASN A 467 10.32 15.84 -2.17
CA ASN A 467 9.35 16.15 -3.20
C ASN A 467 9.77 15.80 -4.63
N ASN A 468 10.94 15.18 -4.82
CA ASN A 468 11.30 14.47 -6.04
C ASN A 468 10.47 13.20 -6.23
N ASP A 469 10.01 12.58 -5.13
CA ASP A 469 9.01 11.51 -5.21
C ASP A 469 7.60 12.13 -5.24
N PRO A 470 6.78 11.87 -6.28
CA PRO A 470 5.44 12.41 -6.37
C PRO A 470 4.50 12.06 -5.21
N ILE A 471 4.79 11.01 -4.43
CA ILE A 471 4.02 10.67 -3.23
C ILE A 471 4.07 11.80 -2.17
N PHE A 472 5.11 12.65 -2.21
CA PHE A 472 5.24 13.84 -1.36
C PHE A 472 3.97 14.71 -1.40
N TYR A 473 3.44 14.98 -2.58
CA TYR A 473 2.30 15.89 -2.74
C TYR A 473 1.01 15.29 -2.14
N PHE A 474 0.91 13.96 -2.13
CA PHE A 474 -0.23 13.23 -1.58
C PHE A 474 -0.15 13.21 -0.05
N HIS A 475 1.07 12.99 0.45
CA HIS A 475 1.40 13.09 1.87
C HIS A 475 1.12 14.49 2.41
N HIS A 476 1.63 15.53 1.75
CA HIS A 476 1.43 16.92 2.19
C HIS A 476 -0.02 17.40 2.01
N ALA A 477 -0.78 16.86 1.04
CA ALA A 477 -2.22 17.07 0.98
C ALA A 477 -2.96 16.43 2.18
N MET A 478 -2.47 15.32 2.73
CA MET A 478 -2.98 14.74 3.97
C MET A 478 -2.60 15.58 5.20
N ILE A 479 -1.37 16.10 5.26
CA ILE A 479 -0.96 17.05 6.31
C ILE A 479 -1.85 18.30 6.32
N ASP A 480 -2.13 18.85 5.15
CA ASP A 480 -3.04 19.99 5.00
C ASP A 480 -4.50 19.66 5.38
N LEU A 481 -4.94 18.43 5.10
CA LEU A 481 -6.24 17.93 5.54
C LEU A 481 -6.32 17.84 7.07
N LEU A 482 -5.30 17.32 7.75
CA LEU A 482 -5.28 17.24 9.21
C LEU A 482 -5.41 18.64 9.86
N HIS A 483 -4.73 19.63 9.30
CA HIS A 483 -4.92 21.02 9.73
C HIS A 483 -6.36 21.51 9.44
N THR A 484 -6.94 21.18 8.29
CA THR A 484 -8.32 21.54 7.96
C THR A 484 -9.34 20.94 8.95
N ILE A 485 -9.18 19.68 9.34
CA ILE A 485 -10.00 19.02 10.38
C ILE A 485 -9.85 19.74 11.74
N TYR A 486 -8.62 20.09 12.14
CA TYR A 486 -8.39 20.89 13.34
C TYR A 486 -9.18 22.20 13.30
N ARG A 487 -9.18 22.91 12.16
CA ARG A 487 -9.93 24.17 12.05
C ARG A 487 -11.42 23.96 12.19
N GLU A 488 -11.99 22.97 11.51
CA GLU A 488 -13.43 22.68 11.63
C GLU A 488 -13.84 22.43 13.09
N CYS A 489 -13.02 21.70 13.83
CA CYS A 489 -13.34 21.30 15.19
C CYS A 489 -12.95 22.31 16.29
N ARG A 490 -11.91 23.12 16.07
CA ARG A 490 -11.35 24.01 17.10
C ARG A 490 -11.50 25.49 16.80
N LEU A 491 -11.78 25.86 15.56
CA LEU A 491 -11.79 27.25 15.09
C LEU A 491 -13.12 27.70 14.50
N LYS A 492 -14.12 26.81 14.41
CA LYS A 492 -15.49 27.20 14.11
C LYS A 492 -15.97 28.20 15.18
N ASP A 493 -16.40 29.37 14.72
CA ASP A 493 -16.85 30.49 15.55
C ASP A 493 -15.77 31.10 16.49
N VAL A 494 -14.49 30.84 16.22
CA VAL A 494 -13.38 31.44 16.95
C VAL A 494 -12.89 32.71 16.23
N PRO A 495 -12.64 33.82 16.94
CA PRO A 495 -12.12 35.05 16.34
C PRO A 495 -10.80 34.83 15.58
N ALA A 496 -10.63 35.53 14.45
CA ALA A 496 -9.42 35.44 13.64
C ALA A 496 -8.12 35.79 14.42
N SER A 497 -8.24 36.59 15.49
CA SER A 497 -7.13 36.99 16.37
C SER A 497 -6.70 35.92 17.38
N ASP A 498 -7.42 34.80 17.49
CA ASP A 498 -7.08 33.72 18.41
C ASP A 498 -5.75 33.05 18.03
N LYS A 499 -4.91 32.73 19.02
CA LYS A 499 -3.57 32.14 18.80
C LYS A 499 -3.61 30.77 18.13
N ARG A 500 -4.77 30.10 18.15
CA ARG A 500 -5.04 28.86 17.43
C ARG A 500 -5.17 29.06 15.92
N ASN A 501 -5.57 30.25 15.46
CA ASN A 501 -5.60 30.60 14.03
C ASN A 501 -4.19 30.88 13.51
N PHE A 502 -3.49 31.78 14.19
CA PHE A 502 -2.13 32.16 13.88
C PHE A 502 -1.44 32.73 15.11
N VAL A 503 -0.15 32.45 15.27
CA VAL A 503 0.71 33.10 16.25
C VAL A 503 2.04 33.43 15.61
N GLN A 504 2.58 34.62 15.90
CA GLN A 504 3.90 35.00 15.40
C GLN A 504 4.98 34.08 15.97
N CYS A 505 5.97 33.75 15.15
CA CYS A 505 7.08 32.89 15.54
C CYS A 505 8.37 33.31 14.86
N ASN A 506 9.51 32.82 15.37
CA ASN A 506 10.79 33.01 14.72
C ASN A 506 11.13 31.78 13.87
N VAL A 507 11.56 32.02 12.64
CA VAL A 507 11.98 30.99 11.68
C VAL A 507 13.45 31.22 11.30
N LYS A 508 14.15 30.18 10.89
CA LYS A 508 15.49 30.33 10.30
C LYS A 508 15.35 30.79 8.86
N TYR A 509 15.97 31.91 8.51
CA TYR A 509 16.02 32.43 7.16
C TYR A 509 17.42 32.94 6.84
N ASN A 510 18.01 32.42 5.76
CA ASN A 510 19.35 32.80 5.27
C ASN A 510 20.42 32.86 6.39
N GLY A 511 20.45 31.85 7.27
CA GLY A 511 21.39 31.75 8.39
C GLY A 511 21.08 32.65 9.61
N GLY A 512 20.06 33.50 9.54
CA GLY A 512 19.57 34.32 10.65
C GLY A 512 18.20 33.87 11.18
N MET A 513 17.74 34.50 12.26
CA MET A 513 16.37 34.36 12.74
C MET A 513 15.51 35.49 12.16
N HIS A 514 14.40 35.13 11.53
CA HIS A 514 13.42 36.06 10.99
C HIS A 514 12.09 35.90 11.74
N MET A 515 11.42 37.01 12.02
CA MET A 515 10.14 37.00 12.72
C MET A 515 9.00 36.94 11.70
N VAL A 516 8.24 35.86 11.74
CA VAL A 516 7.06 35.67 10.91
C VAL A 516 5.82 36.19 11.66
N GLN A 517 5.09 37.09 11.01
CA GLN A 517 3.82 37.64 11.45
C GLN A 517 2.69 37.18 10.52
N GLY A 518 1.44 37.35 10.92
CA GLY A 518 0.29 36.89 10.11
C GLY A 518 0.23 37.55 8.72
N ASN A 519 0.63 38.82 8.60
CA ASN A 519 0.73 39.55 7.34
C ASN A 519 2.08 39.38 6.63
N SER A 520 3.03 38.64 7.20
CA SER A 520 4.27 38.29 6.50
C SER A 520 3.95 37.37 5.33
N LYS A 521 4.77 37.47 4.29
CA LYS A 521 4.70 36.59 3.14
C LYS A 521 5.57 35.35 3.36
N PRO A 522 5.11 34.13 3.00
CA PRO A 522 5.99 32.96 2.94
C PRO A 522 7.08 33.16 1.87
N HIS A 523 8.34 33.11 2.28
CA HIS A 523 9.48 33.15 1.38
C HIS A 523 9.65 31.79 0.71
N MET A 524 9.59 31.77 -0.62
CA MET A 524 9.80 30.56 -1.41
C MET A 524 10.79 30.88 -2.51
N LEU A 525 11.98 30.29 -2.46
CA LEU A 525 13.05 30.53 -3.43
C LEU A 525 13.48 29.20 -4.04
N GLN A 526 13.80 29.17 -5.33
CA GLN A 526 14.50 28.04 -5.92
C GLN A 526 15.97 28.03 -5.46
N GLU A 527 16.55 26.86 -5.22
CA GLU A 527 17.98 26.70 -4.99
C GLU A 527 18.81 27.40 -6.09
N GLY A 528 19.81 28.17 -5.68
CA GLY A 528 20.65 28.97 -6.59
C GLY A 528 19.99 30.24 -7.14
N LYS A 529 18.76 30.56 -6.71
CA LYS A 529 18.08 31.83 -7.03
C LYS A 529 17.95 32.70 -5.79
N THR A 530 17.92 34.01 -6.01
CA THR A 530 17.70 35.04 -4.97
C THR A 530 16.32 35.69 -5.06
N MET A 531 15.59 35.43 -6.15
CA MET A 531 14.22 35.93 -6.34
C MET A 531 13.21 34.93 -5.77
N ASP A 532 12.19 35.47 -5.11
CA ASP A 532 11.03 34.72 -4.64
C ASP A 532 10.18 34.23 -5.83
N VAL A 533 9.46 33.12 -5.65
CA VAL A 533 8.63 32.50 -6.69
C VAL A 533 7.60 33.43 -7.32
N ASP A 534 7.16 34.49 -6.63
CA ASP A 534 6.23 35.48 -7.18
C ASP A 534 6.89 36.43 -8.19
N ALA A 535 8.20 36.63 -8.07
CA ALA A 535 8.97 37.54 -8.93
C ALA A 535 9.76 36.79 -10.01
N ASP A 536 10.09 35.52 -9.77
CA ASP A 536 10.81 34.69 -10.74
C ASP A 536 9.91 34.36 -11.96
N SER A 537 10.31 34.81 -13.14
CA SER A 537 9.54 34.65 -14.39
C SER A 537 9.24 33.20 -14.75
N ALA A 538 10.03 32.23 -14.25
CA ALA A 538 9.77 30.81 -14.46
C ALA A 538 8.56 30.30 -13.66
N THR A 539 8.26 30.91 -12.51
CA THR A 539 7.33 30.37 -11.50
C THR A 539 6.17 31.31 -11.19
N ALA A 540 6.34 32.62 -11.38
CA ALA A 540 5.39 33.65 -11.02
C ALA A 540 3.98 33.37 -11.56
N ARG A 541 3.87 32.82 -12.77
CA ARG A 541 2.57 32.45 -13.37
C ARG A 541 1.77 31.42 -12.56
N TRP A 542 2.43 30.54 -11.81
CA TRP A 542 1.78 29.50 -11.02
C TRP A 542 1.40 29.97 -9.61
N PHE A 543 2.07 31.01 -9.11
CA PHE A 543 1.78 31.61 -7.81
C PHE A 543 0.95 32.90 -7.91
N LYS A 544 0.71 33.38 -9.14
CA LYS A 544 -0.08 34.57 -9.41
C LYS A 544 -1.46 34.47 -8.78
N ASP A 545 -1.81 35.49 -8.00
CA ASP A 545 -3.08 35.64 -7.27
C ASP A 545 -3.30 34.63 -6.13
N ILE A 546 -2.42 33.64 -5.92
CA ILE A 546 -2.50 32.77 -4.74
C ILE A 546 -2.29 33.66 -3.51
N PRO A 547 -3.17 33.59 -2.49
CA PRO A 547 -2.97 34.35 -1.27
C PRO A 547 -1.56 34.17 -0.71
N ASN A 548 -0.92 35.28 -0.35
CA ASN A 548 0.53 35.29 -0.10
C ASN A 548 0.90 35.86 1.26
N THR A 549 -0.06 35.96 2.18
CA THR A 549 0.22 36.15 3.61
C THR A 549 -0.16 34.90 4.41
N TYR A 550 0.52 34.68 5.53
CA TYR A 550 0.22 33.53 6.40
C TYR A 550 -1.23 33.52 6.89
N LEU A 551 -1.80 34.68 7.21
CA LEU A 551 -3.17 34.81 7.72
C LEU A 551 -4.21 34.45 6.65
N GLU A 552 -4.00 34.88 5.40
CA GLU A 552 -4.91 34.53 4.30
C GLU A 552 -4.86 33.03 3.96
N LEU A 553 -3.73 32.37 4.22
CA LEU A 553 -3.55 30.93 3.99
C LEU A 553 -4.17 30.07 5.09
N THR A 554 -4.71 30.64 6.17
CA THR A 554 -5.21 29.87 7.31
C THR A 554 -6.41 28.98 6.96
N ASP A 555 -7.27 29.40 6.04
CA ASP A 555 -8.53 28.73 5.74
C ASP A 555 -8.61 28.31 4.26
N ALA A 556 -8.54 27.00 3.99
CA ALA A 556 -8.58 26.45 2.64
C ALA A 556 -9.88 26.78 1.88
N SER A 557 -10.97 27.10 2.61
CA SER A 557 -12.25 27.50 2.01
C SER A 557 -12.33 28.99 1.64
N LYS A 558 -11.32 29.79 2.03
CA LYS A 558 -11.31 31.26 1.86
C LYS A 558 -10.07 31.75 1.12
N LEU A 559 -9.69 31.05 0.04
CA LEU A 559 -8.53 31.36 -0.80
C LEU A 559 -8.92 31.98 -2.15
N GLY A 560 -10.11 32.58 -2.25
CA GLY A 560 -10.66 33.09 -3.51
C GLY A 560 -10.87 31.98 -4.53
N LYS A 561 -10.40 32.17 -5.78
CA LYS A 561 -10.52 31.17 -6.87
C LYS A 561 -9.72 29.88 -6.64
N PHE A 562 -8.83 29.89 -5.64
CA PHE A 562 -8.03 28.74 -5.24
C PHE A 562 -8.66 27.96 -4.09
N SER A 563 -9.80 28.39 -3.56
CA SER A 563 -10.46 27.70 -2.46
C SER A 563 -10.76 26.25 -2.84
N TYR A 564 -10.55 25.35 -1.89
CA TYR A 564 -10.79 23.93 -2.06
C TYR A 564 -11.35 23.33 -0.77
N ARG A 565 -12.01 22.19 -0.93
CA ARG A 565 -12.47 21.35 0.18
C ARG A 565 -11.93 19.94 0.04
N TYR A 566 -11.98 19.20 1.12
CA TYR A 566 -11.67 17.78 1.11
C TYR A 566 -12.95 16.95 1.05
N GLU A 567 -12.88 15.87 0.29
CA GLU A 567 -13.85 14.79 0.34
C GLU A 567 -13.31 13.71 1.28
N LEU A 568 -13.98 13.50 2.42
CA LEU A 568 -13.50 12.65 3.51
C LEU A 568 -14.13 11.27 3.46
N ASN A 569 -13.38 10.23 3.83
CA ASN A 569 -13.92 8.87 3.98
C ASN A 569 -13.48 8.26 5.31
N GLY A 570 -14.20 7.23 5.77
CA GLY A 570 -13.87 6.43 6.94
C GLY A 570 -13.66 7.28 8.20
N PHE A 571 -12.53 7.07 8.86
CA PHE A 571 -12.19 7.73 10.13
C PHE A 571 -11.99 9.25 10.05
N LEU A 572 -11.64 9.76 8.86
CA LEU A 572 -11.49 11.20 8.67
C LEU A 572 -12.85 11.92 8.77
N VAL A 573 -13.94 11.26 8.34
CA VAL A 573 -15.31 11.78 8.51
C VAL A 573 -15.66 11.90 10.00
N ASP A 574 -15.31 10.88 10.78
CA ASP A 574 -15.59 10.90 12.23
C ASP A 574 -14.85 12.04 12.90
N MET A 575 -13.54 12.13 12.64
CA MET A 575 -12.69 13.17 13.22
C MET A 575 -13.24 14.56 12.93
N ASN A 576 -13.65 14.80 11.68
CA ASN A 576 -14.20 16.07 11.26
C ASN A 576 -15.56 16.39 11.91
N ASN A 577 -16.43 15.40 12.06
CA ASN A 577 -17.83 15.66 12.43
C ASN A 577 -18.09 15.52 13.94
N GLN A 578 -17.36 14.65 14.64
CA GLN A 578 -17.54 14.38 16.06
C GLN A 578 -16.53 15.13 16.94
N CYS A 579 -15.40 15.58 16.36
CA CYS A 579 -14.37 16.36 17.04
C CYS A 579 -13.86 15.75 18.36
N ASP A 580 -14.26 16.28 19.51
CA ASP A 580 -13.87 15.72 20.80
C ASP A 580 -14.48 14.33 21.07
N ARG A 581 -15.69 14.08 20.53
CA ARG A 581 -16.51 12.89 20.83
C ARG A 581 -16.23 11.69 19.94
N VAL A 582 -15.19 11.77 19.13
CA VAL A 582 -14.85 10.77 18.12
C VAL A 582 -14.72 9.37 18.70
N SER A 583 -15.70 8.52 18.37
CA SER A 583 -15.82 7.12 18.81
C SER A 583 -15.77 6.97 20.34
N THR A 584 -16.41 7.89 21.06
CA THR A 584 -16.54 7.81 22.53
C THR A 584 -17.71 6.93 22.97
N THR A 585 -18.70 6.75 22.11
CA THR A 585 -19.83 5.84 22.31
C THR A 585 -20.03 4.93 21.10
N LYS A 586 -20.75 3.81 21.30
CA LYS A 586 -21.19 2.94 20.20
C LYS A 586 -22.23 3.61 19.28
N GLN A 587 -22.83 4.73 19.68
CA GLN A 587 -23.97 5.37 19.00
C GLN A 587 -23.56 6.58 18.13
N ASP A 588 -22.31 7.04 18.18
CA ASP A 588 -21.81 8.20 17.42
C ASP A 588 -21.82 7.98 15.88
N LEU A 589 -22.32 6.83 15.42
CA LEU A 589 -22.25 6.27 14.05
C LEU A 589 -23.27 6.85 13.04
N ARG A 590 -24.17 7.77 13.39
CA ARG A 590 -25.32 8.11 12.51
C ARG A 590 -25.60 9.59 12.21
N GLU A 591 -24.94 10.54 12.86
CA GLU A 591 -25.37 11.97 12.84
C GLU A 591 -24.40 12.93 12.15
N SER A 592 -23.57 12.44 11.25
CA SER A 592 -22.57 13.25 10.56
C SER A 592 -23.14 13.78 9.23
N GLY A 593 -24.02 14.79 9.33
CA GLY A 593 -24.82 15.37 8.24
C GLY A 593 -24.07 16.21 7.19
N GLN A 594 -22.96 15.70 6.64
CA GLN A 594 -22.41 16.18 5.37
C GLN A 594 -22.30 15.00 4.41
N ILE A 595 -22.76 15.22 3.17
CA ILE A 595 -22.91 14.23 2.10
C ILE A 595 -21.59 13.49 1.86
N MET A 596 -21.47 12.29 2.41
CA MET A 596 -20.53 11.25 1.98
C MET A 596 -21.30 9.93 2.06
N THR A 597 -21.45 9.29 0.91
CA THR A 597 -22.37 8.19 0.63
C THR A 597 -22.26 7.07 1.67
N ARG A 598 -23.41 6.67 2.23
CA ARG A 598 -23.61 5.47 3.06
C ARG A 598 -23.32 4.13 2.33
N ASP A 599 -22.63 4.17 1.21
CA ASP A 599 -22.32 3.00 0.36
C ASP A 599 -20.88 2.47 0.55
N SER A 600 -20.06 3.09 1.41
CA SER A 600 -18.67 2.69 1.69
C SER A 600 -18.44 2.27 3.15
N ALA A 601 -19.39 1.53 3.74
CA ALA A 601 -19.18 0.91 5.05
C ALA A 601 -18.04 -0.12 4.95
N GLU A 602 -16.84 0.26 5.38
CA GLU A 602 -15.70 -0.65 5.56
C GLU A 602 -15.84 -1.33 6.93
N PRO A 603 -16.17 -2.63 7.01
CA PRO A 603 -16.41 -3.31 8.30
C PRO A 603 -15.21 -3.27 9.26
N ASP A 604 -14.00 -3.13 8.71
CA ASP A 604 -12.78 -2.96 9.48
C ASP A 604 -12.77 -1.68 10.33
N ASN A 605 -13.46 -0.64 9.87
CA ASN A 605 -13.58 0.61 10.61
C ASN A 605 -14.53 0.42 11.80
N ASP A 606 -15.56 -0.43 11.70
CA ASP A 606 -16.47 -0.70 12.81
C ASP A 606 -15.75 -1.34 14.00
N LYS A 607 -14.87 -2.31 13.74
CA LYS A 607 -14.06 -2.95 14.78
C LYS A 607 -13.20 -1.95 15.57
N GLU A 608 -12.52 -1.05 14.87
CA GLU A 608 -11.63 -0.05 15.50
C GLU A 608 -12.45 1.03 16.26
N ARG A 609 -13.63 1.42 15.75
CA ARG A 609 -14.57 2.28 16.50
C ARG A 609 -15.03 1.63 17.79
N GLU A 610 -15.41 0.36 17.71
CA GLU A 610 -15.88 -0.38 18.88
C GLU A 610 -14.78 -0.60 19.91
N TRP A 611 -13.55 -0.91 19.46
CA TRP A 611 -12.39 -0.98 20.33
C TRP A 611 -12.17 0.34 21.06
N ARG A 612 -12.15 1.46 20.34
CA ARG A 612 -11.96 2.80 20.94
C ARG A 612 -13.07 3.13 21.94
N ALA A 613 -14.33 2.86 21.61
CA ALA A 613 -15.46 3.06 22.51
C ALA A 613 -15.36 2.16 23.77
N ALA A 614 -14.88 0.92 23.62
CA ALA A 614 -14.69 -0.01 24.74
C ALA A 614 -13.57 0.47 25.68
N VAL A 615 -12.42 0.91 25.14
CA VAL A 615 -11.33 1.49 25.92
C VAL A 615 -11.79 2.76 26.62
N TYR A 616 -12.53 3.64 25.94
CA TYR A 616 -13.07 4.86 26.55
C TYR A 616 -14.03 4.55 27.70
N ALA A 617 -15.00 3.65 27.48
CA ALA A 617 -15.95 3.24 28.50
C ALA A 617 -15.27 2.58 29.72
N GLN A 618 -14.18 1.84 29.49
CA GLN A 618 -13.40 1.25 30.55
C GLN A 618 -12.62 2.30 31.34
N GLY A 619 -11.94 3.24 30.67
CA GLY A 619 -11.28 4.36 31.34
C GLY A 619 -12.24 5.21 32.19
N LYS A 620 -13.50 5.36 31.75
CA LYS A 620 -14.55 5.99 32.57
C LYS A 620 -14.93 5.19 33.81
N ARG A 621 -15.01 3.85 33.72
CA ARG A 621 -15.21 2.98 34.89
C ARG A 621 -14.02 3.05 35.85
N ASP A 622 -12.82 3.28 35.33
CA ASP A 622 -11.59 3.46 36.10
C ASP A 622 -11.43 4.90 36.65
N ASN A 623 -12.46 5.75 36.49
CA ASN A 623 -12.49 7.13 36.98
C ASN A 623 -11.37 8.03 36.40
N LEU A 624 -11.02 7.81 35.13
CA LEU A 624 -10.06 8.64 34.40
C LEU A 624 -10.76 9.80 33.65
N ASP A 625 -10.07 10.92 33.54
CA ASP A 625 -10.52 12.05 32.72
C ASP A 625 -10.24 11.81 31.22
N ASP A 626 -10.91 12.54 30.33
CA ASP A 626 -10.80 12.35 28.87
C ASP A 626 -9.36 12.44 28.35
N PRO A 627 -8.56 13.46 28.75
CA PRO A 627 -7.18 13.55 28.29
C PRO A 627 -6.35 12.33 28.72
N THR A 628 -6.54 11.83 29.95
CA THR A 628 -5.83 10.63 30.40
C THR A 628 -6.27 9.41 29.59
N ILE A 629 -7.57 9.23 29.35
CA ILE A 629 -8.07 8.10 28.56
C ILE A 629 -7.44 8.07 27.16
N GLU A 630 -7.30 9.22 26.50
CA GLU A 630 -6.65 9.30 25.18
C GLU A 630 -5.15 9.02 25.23
N ASP A 631 -4.47 9.48 26.29
CA ASP A 631 -3.07 9.14 26.54
C ASP A 631 -2.90 7.63 26.74
N GLU A 632 -3.81 6.98 27.46
CA GLU A 632 -3.79 5.53 27.69
C GLU A 632 -4.14 4.73 26.43
N MET A 633 -5.07 5.19 25.58
CA MET A 633 -5.37 4.56 24.28
C MET A 633 -4.12 4.50 23.39
N GLU A 634 -3.34 5.57 23.35
CA GLU A 634 -2.08 5.60 22.59
C GLU A 634 -1.09 4.55 23.12
N LYS A 635 -0.94 4.44 24.45
CA LYS A 635 -0.06 3.42 25.07
C LYS A 635 -0.49 2.00 24.74
N ILE A 636 -1.79 1.73 24.77
CA ILE A 636 -2.35 0.42 24.40
C ILE A 636 -2.01 0.11 22.93
N MET A 637 -2.20 1.08 22.02
CA MET A 637 -1.85 0.90 20.61
C MET A 637 -0.34 0.67 20.41
N VAL A 638 0.52 1.37 21.15
CA VAL A 638 1.99 1.13 21.15
C VAL A 638 2.31 -0.31 21.53
N MET A 639 1.65 -0.84 22.57
CA MET A 639 1.85 -2.22 23.01
C MET A 639 1.31 -3.23 21.99
N MET A 640 0.18 -2.94 21.36
CA MET A 640 -0.36 -3.73 20.23
C MET A 640 0.64 -3.82 19.06
N TYR A 641 1.25 -2.70 18.67
CA TYR A 641 2.27 -2.71 17.61
C TYR A 641 3.55 -3.45 18.01
N GLU A 642 4.00 -3.31 19.26
CA GLU A 642 5.19 -4.02 19.77
C GLU A 642 4.99 -5.55 19.85
N ASN A 643 3.77 -6.02 20.12
CA ASN A 643 3.54 -7.39 20.58
C ASN A 643 2.62 -8.23 19.68
N CYS A 644 1.78 -7.61 18.84
CA CYS A 644 0.75 -8.33 18.08
C CYS A 644 0.93 -8.35 16.56
N PHE A 645 1.74 -7.46 15.97
CA PHE A 645 1.88 -7.34 14.52
C PHE A 645 3.28 -7.76 14.02
N PRO A 646 3.37 -8.74 13.08
CA PRO A 646 4.66 -9.29 12.66
C PRO A 646 5.54 -8.27 11.92
N GLY A 647 6.79 -8.15 12.37
CA GLY A 647 7.86 -7.45 11.67
C GLY A 647 8.13 -5.99 12.08
N GLY A 648 7.80 -5.58 13.31
CA GLY A 648 8.29 -4.30 13.82
C GLY A 648 8.17 -4.19 15.34
N THR A 649 9.26 -3.81 15.99
CA THR A 649 9.24 -3.21 17.32
C THR A 649 9.00 -1.71 17.19
N VAL A 650 8.43 -1.06 18.20
CA VAL A 650 8.32 0.40 18.18
C VAL A 650 9.71 1.00 18.37
N GLU A 651 10.26 1.56 17.28
CA GLU A 651 11.61 2.10 17.21
C GLU A 651 11.64 3.64 17.18
N ASP A 652 12.77 4.20 17.59
CA ASP A 652 13.05 5.63 17.43
C ASP A 652 13.48 5.95 15.99
N PHE A 653 13.50 7.23 15.62
CA PHE A 653 14.09 7.66 14.37
C PHE A 653 15.59 7.32 14.30
N THR A 654 16.06 6.98 13.10
CA THR A 654 17.49 6.76 12.89
C THR A 654 18.29 8.04 13.20
N PRO A 655 19.54 7.94 13.70
CA PRO A 655 20.37 9.12 13.97
C PRO A 655 20.53 10.03 12.75
N GLU A 656 20.61 9.45 11.55
CA GLU A 656 20.77 10.18 10.29
C GLU A 656 19.50 10.97 9.91
N PHE A 657 18.32 10.38 10.12
CA PHE A 657 17.06 11.10 9.95
C PHE A 657 16.96 12.24 10.96
N LYS A 658 17.27 11.99 12.24
CA LYS A 658 17.27 13.04 13.27
C LYS A 658 18.20 14.20 12.93
N ALA A 659 19.41 13.91 12.45
CA ALA A 659 20.36 14.93 12.03
C ALA A 659 19.84 15.76 10.84
N THR A 660 19.26 15.11 9.84
CA THR A 660 18.71 15.76 8.63
C THR A 660 17.60 16.74 8.97
N TRP A 661 16.70 16.37 9.88
CA TRP A 661 15.51 17.15 10.22
C TRP A 661 15.65 17.98 11.50
N GLY A 662 16.84 18.00 12.12
CA GLY A 662 17.09 18.73 13.36
C GLY A 662 16.27 18.24 14.54
N ILE A 663 15.93 16.95 14.58
CA ILE A 663 15.12 16.34 15.65
C ILE A 663 16.03 16.00 16.82
N THR A 664 15.80 16.60 17.99
CA THR A 664 16.56 16.31 19.22
C THR A 664 15.90 15.24 20.08
N GLU A 665 14.57 15.18 20.05
CA GLU A 665 13.80 14.32 20.93
C GLU A 665 13.62 12.89 20.36
N PRO A 666 13.42 11.87 21.21
CA PRO A 666 12.97 10.57 20.76
C PRO A 666 11.55 10.58 20.18
N LYS A 667 11.27 9.64 19.28
CA LYS A 667 9.92 9.38 18.79
C LYS A 667 8.99 9.09 19.98
N ARG A 668 7.84 9.75 20.02
CA ARG A 668 6.89 9.66 21.15
C ARG A 668 6.52 8.22 21.51
N SER A 669 6.18 7.39 20.53
CA SER A 669 5.78 6.00 20.81
C SER A 669 6.93 5.16 21.35
N TRP A 670 8.18 5.45 20.96
CA TRP A 670 9.36 4.85 21.58
C TRP A 670 9.48 5.26 23.05
N THR A 671 9.33 6.55 23.37
CA THR A 671 9.32 7.04 24.77
C THR A 671 8.23 6.39 25.61
N LEU A 672 7.01 6.26 25.06
CA LEU A 672 5.90 5.57 25.73
C LEU A 672 6.24 4.10 25.98
N LEU A 673 6.77 3.39 24.99
CA LEU A 673 7.16 1.99 25.13
C LEU A 673 8.21 1.80 26.22
N GLN A 674 9.26 2.63 26.24
CA GLN A 674 10.28 2.55 27.28
C GLN A 674 9.69 2.80 28.67
N GLY A 675 8.81 3.79 28.80
CA GLY A 675 8.12 4.11 30.05
C GLY A 675 7.21 2.98 30.55
N ILE A 676 6.55 2.27 29.64
CA ILE A 676 5.75 1.08 29.99
C ILE A 676 6.67 -0.06 30.43
N LYS A 677 7.72 -0.35 29.66
CA LYS A 677 8.67 -1.45 29.93
C LYS A 677 9.42 -1.30 31.25
N ASN A 678 9.80 -0.07 31.61
CA ASN A 678 10.52 0.21 32.87
C ASN A 678 9.60 0.55 34.05
N GLY A 679 8.28 0.56 33.86
CA GLY A 679 7.29 0.82 34.90
C GLY A 679 7.14 2.29 35.31
N THR A 680 7.83 3.24 34.68
CA THR A 680 7.70 4.68 34.99
C THR A 680 6.42 5.29 34.42
N ASN A 681 5.83 4.66 33.40
CA ASN A 681 4.60 5.13 32.76
C ASN A 681 3.69 3.93 32.39
N PRO A 682 3.16 3.20 33.39
CA PRO A 682 2.31 2.02 33.15
C PRO A 682 0.98 2.41 32.48
N ILE A 683 0.31 1.41 31.89
CA ILE A 683 -1.07 1.56 31.39
C ILE A 683 -2.02 1.57 32.59
N LYS A 684 -2.90 2.57 32.66
CA LYS A 684 -3.84 2.81 33.77
C LYS A 684 -5.24 2.26 33.53
N ILE A 685 -5.63 2.06 32.27
CA ILE A 685 -6.94 1.48 31.93
C ILE A 685 -6.93 0.02 32.37
N SER A 686 -7.84 -0.35 33.27
CA SER A 686 -8.01 -1.74 33.68
C SER A 686 -8.58 -2.57 32.53
N LYS A 687 -8.31 -3.88 32.50
CA LYS A 687 -8.83 -4.80 31.47
C LYS A 687 -8.47 -4.47 30.01
N TRP A 688 -7.49 -3.60 29.77
CA TRP A 688 -7.08 -3.24 28.41
C TRP A 688 -6.68 -4.47 27.57
N THR A 689 -6.01 -5.45 28.18
CA THR A 689 -5.63 -6.72 27.52
C THR A 689 -6.83 -7.58 27.12
N GLU A 690 -7.90 -7.59 27.93
CA GLU A 690 -9.17 -8.28 27.61
C GLU A 690 -9.88 -7.61 26.44
N ILE A 691 -9.86 -6.27 26.41
CA ILE A 691 -10.41 -5.47 25.31
C ILE A 691 -9.64 -5.77 24.02
N ASP A 692 -8.31 -5.69 24.04
CA ASP A 692 -7.47 -5.98 22.88
C ASP A 692 -7.66 -7.41 22.38
N THR A 693 -7.74 -8.39 23.29
CA THR A 693 -8.01 -9.79 22.94
C THR A 693 -9.36 -9.93 22.24
N THR A 694 -10.39 -9.23 22.72
CA THR A 694 -11.74 -9.27 22.13
C THR A 694 -11.76 -8.74 20.70
N TYR A 695 -11.08 -7.62 20.45
CA TYR A 695 -11.15 -6.95 19.15
C TYR A 695 -10.09 -7.44 18.17
N TYR A 696 -8.85 -7.65 18.59
CA TYR A 696 -7.72 -8.00 17.73
C TYR A 696 -7.24 -9.45 17.87
N GLY A 697 -7.80 -10.23 18.80
CA GLY A 697 -7.34 -11.60 19.05
C GLY A 697 -5.92 -11.66 19.64
N CYS A 698 -5.44 -10.56 20.20
CA CYS A 698 -4.14 -10.43 20.84
C CYS A 698 -4.26 -9.52 22.05
N ALA A 699 -3.64 -9.90 23.16
CA ALA A 699 -3.73 -9.16 24.41
C ALA A 699 -2.82 -7.92 24.48
N GLY A 700 -1.83 -7.80 23.58
CA GLY A 700 -0.92 -6.66 23.53
C GLY A 700 0.16 -6.64 24.62
N ASP A 701 0.06 -7.43 25.69
CA ASP A 701 1.02 -7.44 26.80
C ASP A 701 2.23 -8.36 26.60
N LYS A 702 2.15 -9.31 25.65
CA LYS A 702 3.21 -10.28 25.33
C LYS A 702 3.30 -10.51 23.82
N LYS A 703 4.50 -10.74 23.31
CA LYS A 703 4.72 -11.09 21.89
C LYS A 703 3.99 -12.37 21.51
N THR A 704 3.25 -12.34 20.41
CA THR A 704 2.45 -13.47 19.90
C THR A 704 2.82 -13.94 18.49
N TYR A 705 3.94 -13.50 17.94
CA TYR A 705 4.37 -13.80 16.56
C TYR A 705 5.84 -14.17 16.47
#